data_AF-A0A1G0IB95-F1
#
_entry.id   AF-A0A1G0IB95-F1
#
_cell.length_a   1.000
_cell.length_b   1.000
_cell.length_c   1.000
_cell.angle_alpha   90.00
_cell.angle_beta   90.00
_cell.angle_gamma   90.00
#
_symmetry.space_group_name_H-M   'P 1'
#
loop_
_entity.id
_entity.type
_entity.pdbx_description
1 polymer ?
#
loop_
_entity_poly.entity_id
_entity_poly.type
_entity_poly.pdbx_seq_one_letter_code
_entity_poly.pdbx_strand_id
1 'polypeptide(L)'
;MPATIIGNPAVVTGLYQAFNGKAAGYNTYTNNLAYAAQNGPAAYAAEIGKGFYNVPAADLAASVLTNVGIVNATLQDALVQIFTAYPVTARGQIVLNLINLLTNLEGDATYGAAATSWNQLVGSNNAYSNNPTNVADSVVNAQAVTLTAGADVLTANIFNAARGYTPGGTDSVNTLNDDDVLTGSGTNPTLNFTYGNDADTGDFDIMPTLNGIQTLNVAYAGNQATMRLDLQDSTGINAVNLSRISQATTTVQIDNLTTVPANLSISNSNNNLATAVQFLMAPGASSGSADATTLTLNRVNVLSVEINDSPRVANTGVETVNLVSEGGPNRIGTLDIEDTETLNISGAQNLTLGAFANAGGSLVLINGSTATGNLDINLNGVLSATADGTSGTNVALAVRTGTGADTIRITDDALGTTDSIDAGEGNDTVALRATLSQNFTPAATGAALVNNVENLTVTRIADAAGATAQALRVDMARFAGDQVTTLSNLADAGDNTTFVLANASAGDAAGIRITHGSTGNNALASNAIVLDVDTGVTTAGVEILEGVNTDPRFNFSLNADSNLAFAAAAPFGIVSGGADVTNSVVNITLTDSDSESNSVLLNQAARHTGTLDVNAGTAGTFLNLDTVGTGYTHVTTGAAGDATTAAAAVAETRDAAVARVFAQGSTGTDLAFASVTAADFAGNLEFRLGTTNTNAQLGSGDDTVIFADKTGISAATSGLTIQDTIAGGAGTDTIVLDGTGVMTLGASEWTNLSGVDVLRLAGVAGGTFNIRVTDQLAGQADAGGRITIVNNDGLLTADQELTANIDLRAMSASRFVTFVGNNSDLTATTVQTVIVNDVTANGQNILNGGDNGTVSEYTLNGRNFAGGAGATFANQLAADAQYVIDRNAGLAGNNNVYSIFNTAEVTVGDLQNTSNFSTITFTNDVASVQTLNLTLDSATVDALVDSNHTATATQTETLTIRAIDNAVVVGATANLNVQAGTVGGQFNLVVSGDKGADTIVTGAGADVITGGAGRDVLSGGLGNDTFVFAAGVTDTVAAAASSAGVDLLNDLVLNAGAADRIDLTVVVVNANTTVTGAVNEATFIADLNTLLAVAGGAGFDTAVAGDISAAVVVANAGTNAGKSYLVVDLDASDSFTAADFIVEITGSTVTSLTAATFI
;
A
#
# COMPACT_ATOMS: atom_id res chain seq x y z
N MET A 1 -39.78 -39.16 -82.71
CA MET A 1 -40.31 -40.38 -82.05
C MET A 1 -41.11 -39.96 -80.82
N PRO A 2 -42.09 -40.76 -80.37
CA PRO A 2 -43.19 -40.34 -79.51
C PRO A 2 -42.75 -39.94 -78.09
N ALA A 3 -43.58 -39.10 -77.48
CA ALA A 3 -43.39 -38.45 -76.19
C ALA A 3 -43.32 -39.41 -75.00
N THR A 4 -42.39 -39.13 -74.07
CA THR A 4 -42.64 -39.17 -72.62
C THR A 4 -41.54 -38.41 -71.85
N ILE A 5 -41.58 -37.07 -71.89
CA ILE A 5 -41.44 -36.30 -70.65
C ILE A 5 -42.90 -36.14 -70.15
N ILE A 6 -43.41 -37.11 -69.38
CA ILE A 6 -44.77 -36.99 -68.82
C ILE A 6 -44.68 -36.03 -67.65
N GLY A 7 -45.21 -34.83 -67.88
CA GLY A 7 -45.37 -33.79 -66.88
C GLY A 7 -44.98 -32.44 -67.46
N ASN A 8 -45.94 -31.52 -67.49
CA ASN A 8 -45.70 -30.10 -67.72
C ASN A 8 -44.50 -29.53 -66.90
N PRO A 9 -44.22 -30.00 -65.66
CA PRO A 9 -43.03 -29.62 -64.88
C PRO A 9 -41.67 -29.83 -65.53
N ALA A 10 -41.38 -31.03 -66.04
CA ALA A 10 -40.03 -31.38 -66.49
C ALA A 10 -39.64 -30.72 -67.82
N VAL A 11 -40.60 -30.46 -68.71
CA VAL A 11 -40.35 -29.67 -69.93
C VAL A 11 -40.08 -28.20 -69.58
N VAL A 12 -40.83 -27.64 -68.63
CA VAL A 12 -40.65 -26.25 -68.20
C VAL A 12 -39.26 -26.05 -67.61
N THR A 13 -38.87 -26.92 -66.70
CA THR A 13 -37.57 -26.90 -66.04
C THR A 13 -36.42 -27.20 -67.00
N GLY A 14 -36.55 -28.23 -67.84
CA GLY A 14 -35.49 -28.63 -68.79
C GLY A 14 -35.21 -27.57 -69.85
N LEU A 15 -36.25 -26.93 -70.39
CA LEU A 15 -36.06 -25.80 -71.31
C LEU A 15 -35.45 -24.58 -70.60
N TYR A 16 -35.92 -24.27 -69.39
CA TYR A 16 -35.38 -23.14 -68.64
C TYR A 16 -33.89 -23.32 -68.33
N GLN A 17 -33.49 -24.52 -67.93
CA GLN A 17 -32.09 -24.88 -67.73
C GLN A 17 -31.28 -24.81 -69.02
N ALA A 18 -31.77 -25.41 -70.12
CA ALA A 18 -31.04 -25.44 -71.38
C ALA A 18 -30.74 -24.03 -71.92
N PHE A 19 -31.67 -23.09 -71.73
CA PHE A 19 -31.52 -21.70 -72.19
C PHE A 19 -30.75 -20.80 -71.21
N ASN A 20 -31.01 -20.91 -69.90
CA ASN A 20 -30.52 -19.95 -68.90
C ASN A 20 -29.39 -20.49 -68.00
N GLY A 21 -29.09 -21.79 -68.07
CA GLY A 21 -28.07 -22.44 -67.23
C GLY A 21 -28.40 -22.50 -65.73
N LYS A 22 -29.66 -22.25 -65.36
CA LYS A 22 -30.15 -22.13 -63.98
C LYS A 22 -31.51 -22.79 -63.81
N ALA A 23 -31.85 -23.14 -62.57
CA ALA A 23 -33.23 -23.40 -62.17
C ALA A 23 -33.99 -22.07 -62.02
N ALA A 24 -35.28 -22.09 -62.37
CA ALA A 24 -36.15 -20.93 -62.21
C ALA A 24 -36.55 -20.77 -60.73
N GLY A 25 -36.61 -19.53 -60.25
CA GLY A 25 -37.22 -19.24 -58.95
C GLY A 25 -38.70 -19.61 -58.94
N TYR A 26 -39.27 -19.89 -57.76
CA TYR A 26 -40.61 -20.43 -57.56
C TYR A 26 -41.71 -19.67 -58.33
N ASN A 27 -41.67 -18.34 -58.31
CA ASN A 27 -42.65 -17.52 -59.03
C ASN A 27 -42.49 -17.65 -60.56
N THR A 28 -41.25 -17.62 -61.05
CA THR A 28 -40.92 -17.79 -62.47
C THR A 28 -41.34 -19.16 -62.96
N TYR A 29 -41.01 -20.20 -62.20
CA TYR A 29 -41.40 -21.58 -62.49
C TYR A 29 -42.92 -21.76 -62.48
N THR A 30 -43.62 -21.27 -61.46
CA THR A 30 -45.08 -21.39 -61.35
C THR A 30 -45.79 -20.68 -62.51
N ASN A 31 -45.31 -19.49 -62.91
CA ASN A 31 -45.84 -18.76 -64.07
C ASN A 31 -45.59 -19.51 -65.38
N ASN A 32 -44.37 -20.01 -65.58
CA ASN A 32 -44.00 -20.78 -66.77
C ASN A 32 -44.78 -22.10 -66.85
N LEU A 33 -45.00 -22.76 -65.70
CA LEU A 33 -45.77 -23.98 -65.57
C LEU A 33 -47.25 -23.73 -65.89
N ALA A 34 -47.84 -22.66 -65.38
CA ALA A 34 -49.21 -22.26 -65.70
C ALA A 34 -49.38 -21.96 -67.21
N TYR A 35 -48.43 -21.23 -67.80
CA TYR A 35 -48.44 -20.93 -69.24
C TYR A 35 -48.36 -22.21 -70.09
N ALA A 36 -47.46 -23.11 -69.74
CA ALA A 36 -47.26 -24.39 -70.43
C ALA A 36 -48.46 -25.35 -70.22
N ALA A 37 -49.17 -25.28 -69.08
CA ALA A 37 -50.38 -26.06 -68.82
C ALA A 37 -51.53 -25.64 -69.74
N GLN A 38 -51.67 -24.34 -69.95
CA GLN A 38 -52.76 -23.74 -70.71
C GLN A 38 -52.55 -23.87 -72.23
N ASN A 39 -51.30 -23.70 -72.71
CA ASN A 39 -51.01 -23.57 -74.15
C ASN A 39 -50.23 -24.77 -74.72
N GLY A 40 -49.78 -25.69 -73.86
CA GLY A 40 -49.03 -26.88 -74.23
C GLY A 40 -47.50 -26.66 -74.29
N PRO A 41 -46.69 -27.74 -74.22
CA PRO A 41 -45.24 -27.66 -74.11
C PRO A 41 -44.52 -27.02 -75.31
N ALA A 42 -45.05 -27.24 -76.52
CA ALA A 42 -44.50 -26.64 -77.74
C ALA A 42 -44.72 -25.12 -77.79
N ALA A 43 -45.84 -24.63 -77.25
CA ALA A 43 -46.11 -23.19 -77.15
C ALA A 43 -45.19 -22.53 -76.12
N TYR A 44 -44.89 -23.19 -75.00
CA TYR A 44 -43.90 -22.71 -74.03
C TYR A 44 -42.48 -22.69 -74.61
N ALA A 45 -42.09 -23.74 -75.34
CA ALA A 45 -40.79 -23.76 -76.03
C ALA A 45 -40.64 -22.58 -77.00
N ALA A 46 -41.68 -22.28 -77.78
CA ALA A 46 -41.70 -21.10 -78.65
C ALA A 46 -41.60 -19.79 -77.85
N GLU A 47 -42.26 -19.70 -76.70
CA GLU A 47 -42.25 -18.51 -75.83
C GLU A 47 -40.88 -18.23 -75.23
N ILE A 48 -40.27 -19.21 -74.55
CA ILE A 48 -38.94 -19.05 -73.94
C ILE A 48 -37.87 -18.80 -75.01
N GLY A 49 -38.02 -19.40 -76.19
CA GLY A 49 -37.13 -19.17 -77.33
C GLY A 49 -37.10 -17.72 -77.82
N LYS A 50 -38.16 -16.92 -77.63
CA LYS A 50 -38.21 -15.49 -78.02
C LYS A 50 -37.09 -14.68 -77.36
N GLY A 51 -36.76 -15.01 -76.12
CA GLY A 51 -35.67 -14.36 -75.38
C GLY A 51 -34.30 -14.51 -76.05
N PHE A 52 -34.14 -15.47 -76.96
CA PHE A 52 -32.87 -15.83 -77.58
C PHE A 52 -32.85 -15.61 -79.10
N TYR A 53 -33.84 -14.92 -79.69
CA TYR A 53 -33.86 -14.67 -81.14
C TYR A 53 -32.70 -13.78 -81.64
N ASN A 54 -32.19 -12.91 -80.77
CA ASN A 54 -31.08 -12.00 -81.09
C ASN A 54 -29.69 -12.59 -80.80
N VAL A 55 -29.61 -13.80 -80.23
CA VAL A 55 -28.33 -14.46 -79.93
C VAL A 55 -27.78 -15.11 -81.22
N PRO A 56 -26.49 -14.93 -81.57
CA PRO A 56 -25.88 -15.62 -82.70
C PRO A 56 -26.00 -17.15 -82.59
N ALA A 57 -26.15 -17.84 -83.72
CA ALA A 57 -26.35 -19.29 -83.73
C ALA A 57 -25.18 -20.06 -83.08
N ALA A 58 -23.94 -19.57 -83.26
CA ALA A 58 -22.73 -20.10 -82.63
C ALA A 58 -22.78 -20.01 -81.10
N ASP A 59 -23.10 -18.83 -80.57
CA ASP A 59 -23.15 -18.58 -79.12
C ASP A 59 -24.31 -19.32 -78.45
N LEU A 60 -25.47 -19.39 -79.14
CA LEU A 60 -26.62 -20.14 -78.64
C LEU A 60 -26.35 -21.64 -78.62
N ALA A 61 -25.73 -22.20 -79.66
CA ALA A 61 -25.35 -23.61 -79.70
C ALA A 61 -24.32 -23.95 -78.62
N ALA A 62 -23.31 -23.09 -78.42
CA ALA A 62 -22.34 -23.23 -77.35
C ALA A 62 -23.04 -23.26 -75.99
N SER A 63 -23.86 -22.24 -75.71
CA SER A 63 -24.53 -22.06 -74.43
C SER A 63 -25.49 -23.21 -74.12
N VAL A 64 -26.30 -23.63 -75.09
CA VAL A 64 -27.24 -24.74 -74.91
C VAL A 64 -26.50 -26.05 -74.66
N LEU A 65 -25.44 -26.36 -75.41
CA LEU A 65 -24.68 -27.59 -75.22
C LEU A 65 -23.96 -27.63 -73.86
N THR A 66 -23.35 -26.51 -73.47
CA THR A 66 -22.77 -26.36 -72.14
C THR A 66 -23.82 -26.53 -71.04
N ASN A 67 -24.99 -25.90 -71.18
CA ASN A 67 -26.06 -25.97 -70.18
C ASN A 67 -26.70 -27.36 -70.06
N VAL A 68 -26.65 -28.19 -71.10
CA VAL A 68 -27.09 -29.60 -71.06
C VAL A 68 -25.97 -30.58 -70.71
N GLY A 69 -24.77 -30.09 -70.37
CA GLY A 69 -23.64 -30.90 -69.92
C GLY A 69 -22.87 -31.63 -71.03
N ILE A 70 -22.94 -31.14 -72.27
CA ILE A 70 -22.24 -31.75 -73.42
C ILE A 70 -21.17 -30.80 -73.95
N VAL A 71 -19.92 -31.23 -73.92
CA VAL A 71 -18.79 -30.50 -74.52
C VAL A 71 -18.26 -31.31 -75.70
N ASN A 72 -18.78 -31.03 -76.90
CA ASN A 72 -18.39 -31.72 -78.13
C ASN A 72 -18.42 -30.74 -79.32
N ALA A 73 -17.25 -30.41 -79.86
CA ALA A 73 -17.11 -29.42 -80.95
C ALA A 73 -17.85 -29.83 -82.23
N THR A 74 -17.86 -31.13 -82.58
CA THR A 74 -18.57 -31.65 -83.76
C THR A 74 -20.09 -31.50 -83.61
N LEU A 75 -20.62 -31.73 -82.41
CA LEU A 75 -22.05 -31.56 -82.13
C LEU A 75 -22.43 -30.08 -82.07
N GLN A 76 -21.53 -29.23 -81.56
CA GLN A 76 -21.69 -27.78 -81.60
C GLN A 76 -21.82 -27.29 -83.04
N ASP A 77 -20.90 -27.67 -83.92
CA ASP A 77 -20.96 -27.31 -85.34
C ASP A 77 -22.26 -27.79 -86.01
N ALA A 78 -22.71 -29.01 -85.69
CA ALA A 78 -23.98 -29.55 -86.19
C ALA A 78 -25.19 -28.74 -85.68
N LEU A 79 -25.21 -28.36 -84.39
CA LEU A 79 -26.29 -27.57 -83.82
C LEU A 79 -26.30 -26.12 -84.35
N VAL A 80 -25.13 -25.53 -84.62
CA VAL A 80 -25.00 -24.25 -85.30
C VAL A 80 -25.60 -24.30 -86.71
N GLN A 81 -25.30 -25.35 -87.47
CA GLN A 81 -25.90 -25.56 -88.80
C GLN A 81 -27.42 -25.67 -88.72
N ILE A 82 -27.96 -26.41 -87.73
CA ILE A 82 -29.41 -26.54 -87.52
C ILE A 82 -30.04 -25.19 -87.14
N PHE A 83 -29.46 -24.43 -86.20
CA PHE A 83 -29.99 -23.11 -85.84
C PHE A 83 -29.93 -22.07 -86.97
N THR A 84 -29.03 -22.25 -87.94
CA THR A 84 -28.91 -21.39 -89.12
C THR A 84 -29.88 -21.80 -90.22
N ALA A 85 -30.18 -23.10 -90.37
CA ALA A 85 -31.03 -23.64 -91.42
C ALA A 85 -32.54 -23.40 -91.19
N TYR A 86 -32.97 -23.13 -89.96
CA TYR A 86 -34.37 -22.91 -89.60
C TYR A 86 -34.63 -21.45 -89.15
N PRO A 87 -35.86 -20.92 -89.31
CA PRO A 87 -36.21 -19.59 -88.82
C PRO A 87 -35.94 -19.45 -87.32
N VAL A 88 -35.54 -18.25 -86.87
CA VAL A 88 -35.26 -17.98 -85.44
C VAL A 88 -36.42 -18.34 -84.52
N THR A 89 -37.67 -18.28 -85.01
CA THR A 89 -38.88 -18.69 -84.30
C THR A 89 -38.94 -20.18 -83.99
N ALA A 90 -38.17 -21.02 -84.69
CA ALA A 90 -38.08 -22.46 -84.46
C ALA A 90 -37.06 -22.85 -83.38
N ARG A 91 -36.22 -21.92 -82.88
CA ARG A 91 -35.14 -22.21 -81.91
C ARG A 91 -35.61 -22.91 -80.65
N GLY A 92 -36.73 -22.47 -80.08
CA GLY A 92 -37.35 -23.11 -78.92
C GLY A 92 -37.72 -24.57 -79.17
N GLN A 93 -38.31 -24.86 -80.33
CA GLN A 93 -38.68 -26.21 -80.73
C GLN A 93 -37.46 -27.09 -81.01
N ILE A 94 -36.38 -26.52 -81.56
CA ILE A 94 -35.10 -27.23 -81.78
C ILE A 94 -34.49 -27.65 -80.44
N VAL A 95 -34.43 -26.75 -79.45
CA VAL A 95 -33.92 -27.07 -78.11
C VAL A 95 -34.82 -28.07 -77.40
N LEU A 96 -36.15 -27.95 -77.53
CA LEU A 96 -37.09 -28.96 -77.01
C LEU A 96 -36.82 -30.35 -77.60
N ASN A 97 -36.54 -30.44 -78.90
CA ASN A 97 -36.21 -31.71 -79.54
C ASN A 97 -34.86 -32.26 -79.05
N LEU A 98 -33.87 -31.40 -78.84
CA LEU A 98 -32.56 -31.77 -78.31
C LEU A 98 -32.67 -32.36 -76.89
N ILE A 99 -33.36 -31.67 -75.97
CA ILE A 99 -33.50 -32.16 -74.59
C ILE A 99 -34.35 -33.45 -74.54
N ASN A 100 -35.36 -33.58 -75.41
CA ASN A 100 -36.12 -34.82 -75.55
C ASN A 100 -35.28 -35.98 -76.10
N LEU A 101 -34.31 -35.69 -76.98
CA LEU A 101 -33.37 -36.70 -77.47
C LEU A 101 -32.51 -37.22 -76.31
N LEU A 102 -31.97 -36.31 -75.49
CA LEU A 102 -31.14 -36.67 -74.34
C LEU A 102 -31.86 -37.60 -73.36
N THR A 103 -33.15 -37.39 -73.11
CA THR A 103 -33.92 -38.27 -72.21
C THR A 103 -33.96 -39.74 -72.61
N ASN A 104 -33.70 -40.08 -73.88
CA ASN A 104 -33.75 -41.44 -74.40
C ASN A 104 -32.37 -42.06 -74.65
N LEU A 105 -31.28 -41.35 -74.29
CA LEU A 105 -29.91 -41.75 -74.57
C LEU A 105 -29.17 -42.33 -73.36
N GLU A 106 -29.83 -42.54 -72.21
CA GLU A 106 -29.17 -43.04 -70.98
C GLU A 106 -28.39 -44.36 -71.19
N GLY A 107 -28.83 -45.22 -72.12
CA GLY A 107 -28.15 -46.46 -72.49
C GLY A 107 -27.11 -46.35 -73.62
N ASP A 108 -26.85 -45.14 -74.14
CA ASP A 108 -25.93 -44.91 -75.26
C ASP A 108 -24.46 -44.87 -74.79
N ALA A 109 -23.57 -45.56 -75.51
CA ALA A 109 -22.16 -45.68 -75.12
C ALA A 109 -21.37 -44.36 -75.22
N THR A 110 -21.85 -43.38 -75.99
CA THR A 110 -21.17 -42.09 -76.21
C THR A 110 -21.82 -40.96 -75.40
N TYR A 111 -23.16 -40.95 -75.30
CA TYR A 111 -23.92 -39.87 -74.67
C TYR A 111 -24.68 -40.29 -73.41
N GLY A 112 -24.65 -41.56 -73.01
CA GLY A 112 -25.41 -42.08 -71.87
C GLY A 112 -25.09 -41.41 -70.55
N ALA A 113 -23.80 -41.18 -70.25
CA ALA A 113 -23.42 -40.46 -69.04
C ALA A 113 -23.98 -39.01 -69.02
N ALA A 114 -23.92 -38.31 -70.16
CA ALA A 114 -24.44 -36.96 -70.28
C ALA A 114 -25.98 -36.90 -70.20
N ALA A 115 -26.66 -37.89 -70.80
CA ALA A 115 -28.11 -38.06 -70.72
C ALA A 115 -28.59 -38.32 -69.29
N THR A 116 -27.94 -39.23 -68.56
CA THR A 116 -28.23 -39.52 -67.16
C THR A 116 -28.02 -38.28 -66.29
N SER A 117 -26.91 -37.57 -66.51
CA SER A 117 -26.58 -36.33 -65.76
C SER A 117 -27.57 -35.20 -66.06
N TRP A 118 -28.00 -35.07 -67.32
CA TRP A 118 -29.02 -34.11 -67.73
C TRP A 118 -30.37 -34.40 -67.07
N ASN A 119 -30.82 -35.66 -67.09
CA ASN A 119 -32.10 -36.03 -66.48
C ASN A 119 -32.11 -35.81 -64.96
N GLN A 120 -30.98 -36.09 -64.29
CA GLN A 120 -30.79 -35.77 -62.87
C GLN A 120 -30.82 -34.26 -62.61
N LEU A 121 -30.10 -33.46 -63.42
CA LEU A 121 -30.10 -32.00 -63.30
C LEU A 121 -31.51 -31.41 -63.48
N VAL A 122 -32.27 -31.87 -64.48
CA VAL A 122 -33.66 -31.43 -64.70
C VAL A 122 -34.55 -31.83 -63.51
N GLY A 123 -34.35 -33.01 -62.93
CA GLY A 123 -35.03 -33.45 -61.71
C GLY A 123 -34.73 -32.54 -60.51
N SER A 124 -33.45 -32.27 -60.24
CA SER A 124 -33.00 -31.39 -59.15
C SER A 124 -33.49 -29.96 -59.33
N ASN A 125 -33.43 -29.43 -60.55
CA ASN A 125 -33.97 -28.12 -60.86
C ASN A 125 -35.49 -28.06 -60.62
N ASN A 126 -36.22 -29.14 -60.89
CA ASN A 126 -37.65 -29.19 -60.66
C ASN A 126 -37.98 -29.19 -59.17
N ALA A 127 -37.22 -29.94 -58.36
CA ALA A 127 -37.34 -29.92 -56.91
C ALA A 127 -37.02 -28.53 -56.33
N TYR A 128 -35.96 -27.88 -56.80
CA TYR A 128 -35.61 -26.51 -56.43
C TYR A 128 -36.75 -25.53 -56.75
N SER A 129 -37.22 -25.57 -58.00
CA SER A 129 -38.18 -24.60 -58.54
C SER A 129 -39.60 -24.76 -57.97
N ASN A 130 -39.93 -25.94 -57.44
CA ASN A 130 -41.25 -26.24 -56.87
C ASN A 130 -41.33 -25.93 -55.35
N ASN A 131 -40.23 -25.48 -54.72
CA ASN A 131 -40.22 -25.08 -53.33
C ASN A 131 -40.56 -23.58 -53.19
N PRO A 132 -41.63 -23.19 -52.46
CA PRO A 132 -42.05 -21.80 -52.27
C PRO A 132 -40.98 -20.87 -51.68
N THR A 133 -39.98 -21.40 -50.97
CA THR A 133 -38.90 -20.59 -50.37
C THR A 133 -37.86 -20.13 -51.39
N ASN A 134 -37.77 -20.80 -52.54
CA ASN A 134 -36.73 -20.59 -53.54
C ASN A 134 -37.16 -19.55 -54.58
N VAL A 135 -37.30 -18.29 -54.16
CA VAL A 135 -37.91 -17.22 -54.98
C VAL A 135 -37.02 -16.67 -56.10
N ALA A 136 -35.71 -16.94 -56.11
CA ALA A 136 -34.74 -16.44 -57.08
C ALA A 136 -34.25 -17.55 -58.02
N ASP A 137 -33.84 -17.17 -59.24
CA ASP A 137 -33.17 -18.09 -60.16
C ASP A 137 -31.78 -18.45 -59.61
N SER A 138 -31.46 -19.74 -59.55
CA SER A 138 -30.20 -20.22 -58.98
C SER A 138 -29.57 -21.32 -59.83
N VAL A 139 -28.24 -21.36 -59.83
CA VAL A 139 -27.49 -22.49 -60.38
C VAL A 139 -27.65 -23.64 -59.37
N VAL A 140 -28.30 -24.72 -59.77
CA VAL A 140 -28.42 -25.94 -58.96
C VAL A 140 -27.36 -26.91 -59.45
N ASN A 141 -26.46 -27.33 -58.55
CA ASN A 141 -25.41 -28.29 -58.89
C ASN A 141 -25.99 -29.71 -58.86
N ALA A 142 -26.05 -30.39 -60.01
CA ALA A 142 -26.50 -31.78 -60.10
C ALA A 142 -25.57 -32.79 -59.39
N GLN A 143 -24.35 -32.37 -59.01
CA GLN A 143 -23.39 -33.20 -58.27
C GLN A 143 -23.47 -32.98 -56.75
N ALA A 144 -24.49 -32.27 -56.25
CA ALA A 144 -24.77 -32.17 -54.82
C ALA A 144 -25.87 -33.17 -54.43
N VAL A 145 -25.54 -34.17 -53.62
CA VAL A 145 -26.48 -35.15 -53.09
C VAL A 145 -26.75 -34.88 -51.61
N THR A 146 -27.96 -35.16 -51.16
CA THR A 146 -28.32 -35.07 -49.73
C THR A 146 -28.45 -36.49 -49.21
N LEU A 147 -27.79 -36.77 -48.08
CA LEU A 147 -27.86 -38.08 -47.44
C LEU A 147 -29.23 -38.28 -46.78
N THR A 148 -29.65 -39.54 -46.70
CA THR A 148 -30.85 -39.98 -46.00
C THR A 148 -30.49 -40.52 -44.61
N ALA A 149 -31.47 -40.86 -43.78
CA ALA A 149 -31.21 -41.47 -42.47
C ALA A 149 -30.84 -42.97 -42.54
N GLY A 150 -30.66 -43.53 -43.72
CA GLY A 150 -30.27 -44.93 -43.91
C GLY A 150 -29.05 -45.02 -44.83
N ALA A 151 -28.56 -46.26 -45.01
CA ALA A 151 -27.35 -46.52 -45.79
C ALA A 151 -27.38 -45.93 -47.21
N ASP A 152 -26.45 -45.03 -47.49
CA ASP A 152 -26.28 -44.34 -48.76
C ASP A 152 -25.02 -44.81 -49.50
N VAL A 153 -25.18 -45.32 -50.72
CA VAL A 153 -24.06 -45.66 -51.62
C VAL A 153 -24.09 -44.71 -52.81
N LEU A 154 -23.32 -43.62 -52.75
CA LEU A 154 -23.48 -42.47 -53.66
C LEU A 154 -22.14 -42.01 -54.25
N THR A 155 -22.18 -41.50 -55.49
CA THR A 155 -21.03 -40.85 -56.15
C THR A 155 -21.39 -39.41 -56.50
N ALA A 156 -20.65 -38.44 -55.99
CA ALA A 156 -20.97 -37.02 -56.13
C ALA A 156 -19.74 -36.12 -55.89
N ASN A 157 -19.86 -34.83 -56.20
CA ASN A 157 -18.84 -33.83 -55.86
C ASN A 157 -19.14 -33.12 -54.54
N ILE A 158 -20.42 -33.03 -54.15
CA ILE A 158 -20.83 -32.43 -52.89
C ILE A 158 -21.83 -33.36 -52.22
N PHE A 159 -21.59 -33.69 -50.95
CA PHE A 159 -22.48 -34.49 -50.12
C PHE A 159 -22.98 -33.62 -48.99
N ASN A 160 -24.30 -33.57 -48.77
CA ASN A 160 -24.92 -32.80 -47.71
C ASN A 160 -25.60 -33.76 -46.73
N ALA A 161 -24.97 -33.98 -45.59
CA ALA A 161 -25.49 -34.73 -44.46
C ALA A 161 -26.04 -33.76 -43.41
N ALA A 162 -27.19 -33.15 -43.70
CA ALA A 162 -27.92 -32.33 -42.74
C ALA A 162 -28.67 -33.23 -41.73
N ARG A 163 -29.03 -32.71 -40.55
CA ARG A 163 -29.81 -33.52 -39.59
C ARG A 163 -31.13 -33.99 -40.21
N GLY A 164 -31.42 -35.28 -40.03
CA GLY A 164 -32.62 -35.94 -40.52
C GLY A 164 -33.63 -36.21 -39.40
N TYR A 165 -34.75 -36.80 -39.80
CA TYR A 165 -35.71 -37.44 -38.90
C TYR A 165 -35.89 -38.90 -39.33
N THR A 166 -36.18 -39.76 -38.37
CA THR A 166 -36.48 -41.17 -38.65
C THR A 166 -37.63 -41.29 -39.66
N PRO A 167 -37.59 -42.25 -40.60
CA PRO A 167 -38.68 -42.42 -41.57
C PRO A 167 -40.03 -42.68 -40.88
N GLY A 168 -40.88 -41.64 -40.81
CA GLY A 168 -42.21 -41.70 -40.19
C GLY A 168 -42.26 -41.35 -38.70
N GLY A 169 -41.15 -40.95 -38.08
CA GLY A 169 -41.06 -40.54 -36.66
C GLY A 169 -40.78 -39.05 -36.45
N THR A 170 -40.61 -38.66 -35.18
CA THR A 170 -40.28 -37.28 -34.76
C THR A 170 -38.86 -37.13 -34.22
N ASP A 171 -38.12 -38.23 -34.10
CA ASP A 171 -36.79 -38.26 -33.51
C ASP A 171 -35.76 -37.81 -34.54
N SER A 172 -34.84 -36.95 -34.11
CA SER A 172 -33.84 -36.37 -35.00
C SER A 172 -32.54 -37.17 -34.94
N VAL A 173 -32.04 -37.56 -36.10
CA VAL A 173 -30.96 -38.51 -36.30
C VAL A 173 -29.86 -37.92 -37.20
N ASN A 174 -28.67 -38.51 -37.15
CA ASN A 174 -27.61 -38.18 -38.09
C ASN A 174 -27.91 -38.87 -39.44
N THR A 175 -27.75 -38.16 -40.56
CA THR A 175 -27.91 -38.77 -41.90
C THR A 175 -26.61 -39.38 -42.42
N LEU A 176 -25.48 -39.03 -41.81
CA LEU A 176 -24.25 -39.79 -42.01
C LEU A 176 -24.24 -40.91 -40.96
N ASN A 177 -24.01 -42.14 -41.38
CA ASN A 177 -24.01 -43.36 -40.57
C ASN A 177 -22.91 -44.34 -41.03
N ASP A 178 -22.70 -45.41 -40.26
CA ASP A 178 -21.62 -46.40 -40.49
C ASP A 178 -21.75 -47.19 -41.80
N ASP A 179 -22.96 -47.32 -42.33
CA ASP A 179 -23.21 -48.10 -43.55
C ASP A 179 -23.04 -47.25 -44.83
N ASP A 180 -22.72 -45.95 -44.70
CA ASP A 180 -22.58 -45.05 -45.83
C ASP A 180 -21.27 -45.25 -46.59
N VAL A 181 -21.38 -45.36 -47.92
CA VAL A 181 -20.26 -45.48 -48.86
C VAL A 181 -20.31 -44.34 -49.88
N LEU A 182 -19.50 -43.31 -49.65
CA LEU A 182 -19.50 -42.09 -50.48
C LEU A 182 -18.27 -42.05 -51.36
N THR A 183 -18.43 -41.88 -52.67
CA THR A 183 -17.34 -41.78 -53.63
C THR A 183 -17.26 -40.38 -54.23
N GLY A 184 -16.17 -39.66 -53.96
CA GLY A 184 -15.89 -38.33 -54.50
C GLY A 184 -15.62 -38.35 -56.00
N SER A 185 -16.28 -37.47 -56.75
CA SER A 185 -16.03 -37.24 -58.18
C SER A 185 -15.89 -35.75 -58.47
N GLY A 186 -14.95 -35.35 -59.33
CA GLY A 186 -14.75 -33.94 -59.70
C GLY A 186 -13.61 -33.26 -58.96
N THR A 187 -13.63 -31.92 -58.91
CA THR A 187 -12.59 -31.11 -58.27
C THR A 187 -13.01 -30.74 -56.84
N ASN A 188 -12.17 -31.08 -55.85
CA ASN A 188 -12.44 -30.90 -54.43
C ASN A 188 -13.76 -31.52 -53.93
N PRO A 189 -13.96 -32.84 -54.05
CA PRO A 189 -15.16 -33.48 -53.52
C PRO A 189 -15.33 -33.18 -52.03
N THR A 190 -16.51 -32.71 -51.64
CA THR A 190 -16.77 -32.10 -50.32
C THR A 190 -17.92 -32.81 -49.61
N LEU A 191 -17.75 -33.15 -48.32
CA LEU A 191 -18.82 -33.60 -47.43
C LEU A 191 -19.16 -32.52 -46.41
N ASN A 192 -20.41 -32.07 -46.39
CA ASN A 192 -20.97 -31.16 -45.40
C ASN A 192 -21.82 -31.94 -44.40
N PHE A 193 -21.33 -32.14 -43.19
CA PHE A 193 -22.00 -32.93 -42.17
C PHE A 193 -22.42 -32.04 -40.98
N THR A 194 -23.67 -32.16 -40.53
CA THR A 194 -24.12 -31.58 -39.26
C THR A 194 -24.20 -32.68 -38.21
N TYR A 195 -23.17 -32.78 -37.36
CA TYR A 195 -23.05 -33.81 -36.35
C TYR A 195 -23.86 -33.44 -35.11
N GLY A 196 -25.03 -34.06 -34.93
CA GLY A 196 -25.88 -33.88 -33.77
C GLY A 196 -25.95 -35.12 -32.88
N ASN A 197 -26.76 -35.02 -31.83
CA ASN A 197 -27.16 -36.22 -31.11
C ASN A 197 -28.02 -37.09 -32.01
N ASP A 198 -27.70 -38.37 -32.06
CA ASP A 198 -28.62 -39.38 -32.56
C ASP A 198 -29.60 -39.78 -31.45
N ALA A 199 -30.88 -39.50 -31.68
CA ALA A 199 -31.93 -39.76 -30.70
C ALA A 199 -32.37 -41.25 -30.65
N ASP A 200 -31.96 -42.06 -31.63
CA ASP A 200 -32.48 -43.42 -31.82
C ASP A 200 -31.40 -44.48 -31.53
N THR A 201 -30.19 -44.31 -32.06
CA THR A 201 -29.10 -45.28 -31.87
C THR A 201 -28.26 -44.99 -30.63
N GLY A 202 -28.22 -43.73 -30.19
CA GLY A 202 -27.22 -43.27 -29.22
C GLY A 202 -25.79 -43.44 -29.71
N ASP A 203 -25.62 -43.59 -31.03
CA ASP A 203 -24.33 -43.73 -31.67
C ASP A 203 -23.68 -42.36 -31.85
N PHE A 204 -22.49 -42.23 -31.29
CA PHE A 204 -21.67 -41.02 -31.31
C PHE A 204 -20.27 -41.32 -31.86
N ASP A 205 -20.15 -42.44 -32.58
CA ASP A 205 -18.93 -42.95 -33.16
C ASP A 205 -19.22 -43.42 -34.60
N ILE A 206 -19.36 -42.45 -35.51
CA ILE A 206 -19.78 -42.72 -36.88
C ILE A 206 -18.56 -43.12 -37.71
N MET A 207 -18.63 -44.26 -38.39
CA MET A 207 -17.54 -44.85 -39.18
C MET A 207 -17.93 -45.07 -40.65
N PRO A 208 -17.98 -44.01 -41.49
CA PRO A 208 -18.39 -44.12 -42.88
C PRO A 208 -17.21 -44.52 -43.78
N THR A 209 -17.52 -45.07 -44.96
CA THR A 209 -16.51 -45.32 -46.02
C THR A 209 -16.46 -44.15 -47.01
N LEU A 210 -15.46 -43.27 -46.90
CA LEU A 210 -15.30 -42.12 -47.80
C LEU A 210 -14.17 -42.34 -48.82
N ASN A 211 -14.51 -42.55 -50.09
CA ASN A 211 -13.55 -42.79 -51.17
C ASN A 211 -13.26 -41.50 -51.96
N GLY A 212 -12.09 -40.89 -51.78
CA GLY A 212 -11.65 -39.74 -52.58
C GLY A 212 -12.38 -38.42 -52.26
N ILE A 213 -12.98 -38.31 -51.07
CA ILE A 213 -13.46 -37.05 -50.52
C ILE A 213 -12.25 -36.22 -50.08
N GLN A 214 -12.18 -34.95 -50.48
CA GLN A 214 -11.03 -34.09 -50.21
C GLN A 214 -11.29 -33.08 -49.11
N THR A 215 -12.50 -32.52 -49.03
CA THR A 215 -12.89 -31.54 -47.99
C THR A 215 -13.99 -32.11 -47.12
N LEU A 216 -13.81 -32.04 -45.80
CA LEU A 216 -14.81 -32.39 -44.81
C LEU A 216 -15.20 -31.13 -44.03
N ASN A 217 -16.47 -30.77 -44.04
CA ASN A 217 -17.04 -29.67 -43.25
C ASN A 217 -17.97 -30.27 -42.19
N VAL A 218 -17.58 -30.23 -40.92
CA VAL A 218 -18.38 -30.76 -39.81
C VAL A 218 -18.90 -29.61 -38.95
N ALA A 219 -20.21 -29.47 -38.87
CA ALA A 219 -20.89 -28.55 -37.98
C ALA A 219 -21.47 -29.31 -36.79
N TYR A 220 -20.89 -29.12 -35.60
CA TYR A 220 -21.37 -29.79 -34.39
C TYR A 220 -22.65 -29.13 -33.87
N ALA A 221 -23.57 -29.97 -33.37
CA ALA A 221 -24.85 -29.54 -32.80
C ALA A 221 -25.28 -30.43 -31.61
N GLY A 222 -24.48 -31.43 -31.23
CA GLY A 222 -24.75 -32.34 -30.12
C GLY A 222 -24.33 -31.82 -28.74
N ASN A 223 -24.55 -32.64 -27.71
CA ASN A 223 -24.23 -32.35 -26.30
C ASN A 223 -23.73 -33.58 -25.52
N GLN A 224 -22.94 -34.44 -26.16
CA GLN A 224 -22.48 -35.72 -25.60
C GLN A 224 -21.03 -35.64 -25.11
N ALA A 225 -20.60 -36.63 -24.31
CA ALA A 225 -19.22 -36.68 -23.84
C ALA A 225 -18.22 -36.72 -25.02
N THR A 226 -18.35 -37.70 -25.92
CA THR A 226 -17.49 -37.80 -27.11
C THR A 226 -18.35 -37.87 -28.35
N MET A 227 -17.99 -37.08 -29.37
CA MET A 227 -18.55 -37.17 -30.72
C MET A 227 -17.41 -37.46 -31.68
N ARG A 228 -17.27 -38.72 -32.08
CA ARG A 228 -16.19 -39.25 -32.92
C ARG A 228 -16.69 -39.50 -34.33
N LEU A 229 -15.90 -39.07 -35.31
CA LEU A 229 -16.03 -39.43 -36.71
C LEU A 229 -14.77 -40.22 -37.08
N ASP A 230 -14.94 -41.53 -37.20
CA ASP A 230 -13.87 -42.49 -37.46
C ASP A 230 -13.66 -42.65 -38.97
N LEU A 231 -12.47 -42.28 -39.46
CA LEU A 231 -12.14 -42.27 -40.88
C LEU A 231 -11.27 -43.46 -41.31
N GLN A 232 -11.25 -44.56 -40.54
CA GLN A 232 -10.40 -45.74 -40.82
C GLN A 232 -10.54 -46.31 -42.24
N ASP A 233 -11.75 -46.25 -42.81
CA ASP A 233 -12.07 -46.78 -44.15
C ASP A 233 -12.18 -45.65 -45.20
N SER A 234 -11.62 -44.47 -44.89
CA SER A 234 -11.66 -43.29 -45.75
C SER A 234 -10.31 -42.96 -46.37
N THR A 235 -10.31 -42.36 -47.57
CA THR A 235 -9.10 -41.97 -48.29
C THR A 235 -9.23 -40.62 -48.97
N GLY A 236 -8.12 -39.88 -49.09
CA GLY A 236 -8.02 -38.66 -49.89
C GLY A 236 -8.39 -37.35 -49.18
N ILE A 237 -8.68 -37.40 -47.88
CA ILE A 237 -9.01 -36.21 -47.06
C ILE A 237 -7.80 -35.29 -46.98
N ASN A 238 -7.98 -34.04 -47.40
CA ASN A 238 -6.93 -33.01 -47.44
C ASN A 238 -7.30 -31.74 -46.67
N ALA A 239 -8.60 -31.51 -46.42
CA ALA A 239 -9.09 -30.41 -45.62
C ALA A 239 -10.19 -30.85 -44.65
N VAL A 240 -10.08 -30.45 -43.38
CA VAL A 240 -11.08 -30.72 -42.34
C VAL A 240 -11.47 -29.42 -41.64
N ASN A 241 -12.73 -29.03 -41.74
CA ASN A 241 -13.24 -27.78 -41.21
C ASN A 241 -14.32 -28.06 -40.15
N LEU A 242 -14.04 -27.69 -38.91
CA LEU A 242 -14.94 -27.85 -37.79
C LEU A 242 -15.63 -26.52 -37.47
N SER A 243 -16.93 -26.56 -37.23
CA SER A 243 -17.70 -25.36 -36.88
C SER A 243 -18.79 -25.65 -35.84
N ARG A 244 -19.29 -24.59 -35.21
CA ARG A 244 -20.43 -24.64 -34.27
C ARG A 244 -20.22 -25.57 -33.06
N ILE A 245 -18.98 -25.68 -32.59
CA ILE A 245 -18.65 -26.54 -31.44
C ILE A 245 -19.42 -26.04 -30.21
N SER A 246 -20.28 -26.90 -29.65
CA SER A 246 -21.24 -26.59 -28.59
C SER A 246 -20.62 -26.77 -27.20
N GLN A 247 -20.97 -25.91 -26.23
CA GLN A 247 -20.47 -25.94 -24.84
C GLN A 247 -20.74 -27.23 -24.07
N ALA A 248 -21.64 -28.09 -24.57
CA ALA A 248 -22.06 -29.28 -23.86
C ALA A 248 -21.36 -30.57 -24.32
N THR A 249 -20.50 -30.50 -25.34
CA THR A 249 -19.72 -31.66 -25.81
C THR A 249 -18.36 -31.72 -25.13
N THR A 250 -17.90 -32.81 -24.53
CA THR A 250 -16.56 -32.80 -23.88
C THR A 250 -15.40 -33.03 -24.86
N THR A 251 -15.60 -33.82 -25.91
CA THR A 251 -14.58 -34.11 -26.93
C THR A 251 -15.22 -34.19 -28.32
N VAL A 252 -14.66 -33.47 -29.29
CA VAL A 252 -14.97 -33.64 -30.72
C VAL A 252 -13.74 -34.22 -31.41
N GLN A 253 -13.92 -35.34 -32.10
CA GLN A 253 -12.81 -36.15 -32.58
C GLN A 253 -13.00 -36.53 -34.05
N ILE A 254 -11.98 -36.23 -34.86
CA ILE A 254 -11.81 -36.76 -36.21
C ILE A 254 -10.68 -37.79 -36.10
N ASP A 255 -11.02 -39.07 -36.19
CA ASP A 255 -10.09 -40.16 -35.90
C ASP A 255 -9.63 -40.87 -37.19
N ASN A 256 -8.50 -41.58 -37.11
CA ASN A 256 -7.95 -42.40 -38.19
C ASN A 256 -7.74 -41.65 -39.53
N LEU A 257 -7.24 -40.41 -39.49
CA LEU A 257 -6.82 -39.71 -40.70
C LEU A 257 -5.63 -40.42 -41.35
N THR A 258 -5.84 -41.01 -42.54
CA THR A 258 -4.82 -41.83 -43.23
C THR A 258 -3.63 -41.05 -43.80
N THR A 259 -3.72 -39.73 -43.85
CA THR A 259 -2.68 -38.80 -44.30
C THR A 259 -2.84 -37.49 -43.52
N VAL A 260 -1.75 -36.78 -43.24
CA VAL A 260 -1.79 -35.44 -42.62
C VAL A 260 -2.55 -34.47 -43.54
N PRO A 261 -3.70 -33.92 -43.12
CA PRO A 261 -4.43 -32.96 -43.95
C PRO A 261 -3.63 -31.66 -44.10
N ALA A 262 -3.59 -31.10 -45.30
CA ALA A 262 -2.92 -29.81 -45.52
C ALA A 262 -3.61 -28.64 -44.78
N ASN A 263 -4.93 -28.73 -44.59
CA ASN A 263 -5.73 -27.67 -43.96
C ASN A 263 -6.68 -28.21 -42.90
N LEU A 264 -6.61 -27.65 -41.71
CA LEU A 264 -7.51 -27.84 -40.60
C LEU A 264 -8.15 -26.50 -40.26
N SER A 265 -9.41 -26.46 -39.86
CA SER A 265 -9.99 -25.24 -39.32
C SER A 265 -10.95 -25.49 -38.17
N ILE A 266 -11.02 -24.53 -37.27
CA ILE A 266 -11.96 -24.49 -36.16
C ILE A 266 -12.62 -23.12 -36.18
N SER A 267 -13.95 -23.09 -36.18
CA SER A 267 -14.69 -21.84 -36.16
C SER A 267 -15.93 -21.86 -35.26
N ASN A 268 -16.25 -20.71 -34.67
CA ASN A 268 -17.49 -20.50 -33.91
C ASN A 268 -17.71 -21.54 -32.79
N SER A 269 -16.78 -21.65 -31.82
CA SER A 269 -16.89 -22.61 -30.72
C SER A 269 -17.67 -22.10 -29.49
N ASN A 270 -18.34 -20.94 -29.59
CA ASN A 270 -19.27 -20.40 -28.57
C ASN A 270 -18.75 -20.35 -27.10
N ASN A 271 -17.53 -19.87 -26.85
CA ASN A 271 -16.96 -19.73 -25.49
C ASN A 271 -16.98 -21.04 -24.66
N ASN A 272 -16.15 -22.00 -25.05
CA ASN A 272 -16.29 -23.39 -24.62
C ASN A 272 -15.00 -23.94 -24.00
N LEU A 273 -14.77 -23.59 -22.73
CA LEU A 273 -13.56 -24.00 -22.00
C LEU A 273 -13.53 -25.46 -21.56
N ALA A 274 -14.52 -26.27 -21.95
CA ALA A 274 -14.66 -27.66 -21.56
C ALA A 274 -14.42 -28.65 -22.70
N THR A 275 -14.46 -28.21 -23.96
CA THR A 275 -14.34 -29.13 -25.12
C THR A 275 -12.91 -29.26 -25.61
N ALA A 276 -12.44 -30.50 -25.72
CA ALA A 276 -11.25 -30.89 -26.47
C ALA A 276 -11.58 -31.11 -27.95
N VAL A 277 -10.73 -30.63 -28.85
CA VAL A 277 -10.81 -30.88 -30.29
C VAL A 277 -9.64 -31.76 -30.69
N GLN A 278 -9.91 -32.90 -31.30
CA GLN A 278 -8.88 -33.86 -31.67
C GLN A 278 -8.91 -34.15 -33.17
N PHE A 279 -7.78 -33.93 -33.83
CA PHE A 279 -7.48 -34.46 -35.14
C PHE A 279 -6.47 -35.57 -34.92
N LEU A 280 -6.85 -36.82 -35.17
CA LEU A 280 -6.00 -37.97 -34.91
C LEU A 280 -5.63 -38.69 -36.21
N MET A 281 -4.34 -38.91 -36.37
CA MET A 281 -3.72 -39.54 -37.52
C MET A 281 -3.70 -41.06 -37.32
N ALA A 282 -3.94 -41.81 -38.39
CA ALA A 282 -3.77 -43.25 -38.37
C ALA A 282 -2.28 -43.61 -38.28
N PRO A 283 -1.89 -44.73 -37.64
CA PRO A 283 -0.47 -45.07 -37.44
C PRO A 283 0.34 -45.05 -38.74
N GLY A 284 1.38 -44.22 -38.78
CA GLY A 284 2.26 -44.05 -39.93
C GLY A 284 1.78 -43.04 -40.98
N ALA A 285 0.67 -42.32 -40.74
CA ALA A 285 0.22 -41.23 -41.60
C ALA A 285 1.12 -39.99 -41.50
N SER A 286 1.78 -39.80 -40.36
CA SER A 286 2.77 -38.75 -40.04
C SER A 286 4.19 -39.31 -39.84
N SER A 287 4.59 -40.30 -40.65
CA SER A 287 5.96 -40.86 -40.60
C SER A 287 6.93 -40.16 -41.56
N GLY A 288 6.52 -39.06 -42.19
CA GLY A 288 7.38 -38.21 -42.99
C GLY A 288 8.44 -37.53 -42.12
N SER A 289 9.27 -36.70 -42.74
CA SER A 289 10.24 -35.86 -42.01
C SER A 289 10.02 -34.37 -42.33
N ALA A 290 8.83 -34.06 -42.84
CA ALA A 290 8.43 -32.77 -43.39
C ALA A 290 6.89 -32.67 -43.48
N ASP A 291 6.19 -33.44 -42.65
CA ASP A 291 4.75 -33.42 -42.53
C ASP A 291 4.33 -32.05 -41.98
N ALA A 292 3.36 -31.43 -42.65
CA ALA A 292 2.95 -30.08 -42.34
C ALA A 292 1.45 -29.91 -42.47
N THR A 293 0.88 -29.13 -41.56
CA THR A 293 -0.53 -28.76 -41.60
C THR A 293 -0.72 -27.27 -41.31
N THR A 294 -1.87 -26.73 -41.73
CA THR A 294 -2.31 -25.38 -41.36
C THR A 294 -3.58 -25.45 -40.56
N LEU A 295 -3.60 -24.91 -39.34
CA LEU A 295 -4.78 -24.79 -38.50
C LEU A 295 -5.28 -23.34 -38.50
N THR A 296 -6.42 -23.09 -39.13
CA THR A 296 -7.08 -21.77 -39.12
C THR A 296 -8.12 -21.67 -38.01
N LEU A 297 -8.03 -20.63 -37.19
CA LEU A 297 -8.91 -20.35 -36.06
C LEU A 297 -9.77 -19.11 -36.33
N ASN A 298 -11.07 -19.19 -36.08
CA ASN A 298 -11.97 -18.04 -36.11
C ASN A 298 -13.06 -18.09 -35.03
N ARG A 299 -12.97 -17.19 -34.04
CA ARG A 299 -13.85 -17.17 -32.86
C ARG A 299 -13.80 -18.49 -32.09
N VAL A 300 -12.58 -18.93 -31.81
CA VAL A 300 -12.31 -20.18 -31.10
C VAL A 300 -12.02 -19.88 -29.63
N ASN A 301 -12.63 -20.64 -28.75
CA ASN A 301 -12.27 -20.73 -27.35
C ASN A 301 -12.58 -22.16 -26.90
N VAL A 302 -11.55 -22.99 -26.82
CA VAL A 302 -11.63 -24.45 -26.55
C VAL A 302 -10.66 -24.86 -25.43
N LEU A 303 -10.92 -26.00 -24.78
CA LEU A 303 -10.04 -26.55 -23.74
C LEU A 303 -8.70 -26.96 -24.33
N SER A 304 -8.72 -27.76 -25.39
CA SER A 304 -7.50 -28.21 -26.06
C SER A 304 -7.71 -28.45 -27.55
N VAL A 305 -6.61 -28.41 -28.30
CA VAL A 305 -6.53 -28.89 -29.68
C VAL A 305 -5.39 -29.90 -29.75
N GLU A 306 -5.69 -31.10 -30.25
CA GLU A 306 -4.75 -32.20 -30.43
C GLU A 306 -4.57 -32.50 -31.92
N ILE A 307 -3.32 -32.61 -32.38
CA ILE A 307 -2.95 -32.99 -33.75
C ILE A 307 -1.86 -34.06 -33.66
N ASN A 308 -2.24 -35.32 -33.49
CA ASN A 308 -1.30 -36.42 -33.17
C ASN A 308 -1.70 -37.76 -33.80
N ASP A 309 -0.77 -38.71 -33.83
CA ASP A 309 -1.05 -40.11 -34.14
C ASP A 309 -1.89 -40.80 -33.03
N SER A 310 -2.79 -41.70 -33.44
CA SER A 310 -3.61 -42.53 -32.54
C SER A 310 -3.58 -44.02 -32.97
N PRO A 311 -3.02 -44.93 -32.15
CA PRO A 311 -2.23 -44.66 -30.95
C PRO A 311 -0.91 -43.96 -31.28
N ARG A 312 -0.38 -43.19 -30.32
CA ARG A 312 0.91 -42.49 -30.45
C ARG A 312 2.05 -43.45 -30.76
N VAL A 313 2.90 -43.06 -31.68
CA VAL A 313 4.12 -43.77 -32.09
C VAL A 313 5.28 -42.80 -31.92
N ALA A 314 6.39 -43.27 -31.35
CA ALA A 314 7.53 -42.39 -31.07
C ALA A 314 8.26 -41.99 -32.37
N ASN A 315 8.64 -40.71 -32.49
CA ASN A 315 9.29 -40.12 -33.67
C ASN A 315 8.39 -40.15 -34.92
N THR A 316 7.09 -39.94 -34.72
CA THR A 316 6.10 -39.76 -35.78
C THR A 316 5.13 -38.69 -35.32
N GLY A 317 4.94 -37.65 -36.14
CA GLY A 317 4.09 -36.53 -35.81
C GLY A 317 4.14 -35.47 -36.91
N VAL A 318 3.51 -34.33 -36.68
CA VAL A 318 3.52 -33.25 -37.67
C VAL A 318 4.68 -32.32 -37.37
N GLU A 319 5.75 -32.34 -38.17
CA GLU A 319 6.94 -31.51 -37.91
C GLU A 319 6.67 -30.01 -38.01
N THR A 320 5.72 -29.58 -38.85
CA THR A 320 5.36 -28.16 -39.00
C THR A 320 3.87 -27.88 -38.85
N VAL A 321 3.51 -27.10 -37.83
CA VAL A 321 2.14 -26.62 -37.62
C VAL A 321 2.07 -25.12 -37.93
N ASN A 322 1.23 -24.73 -38.88
CA ASN A 322 0.97 -23.31 -39.20
C ASN A 322 -0.35 -22.87 -38.59
N LEU A 323 -0.31 -22.09 -37.53
CA LEU A 323 -1.48 -21.56 -36.85
C LEU A 323 -1.86 -20.18 -37.40
N VAL A 324 -3.11 -20.02 -37.82
CA VAL A 324 -3.62 -18.80 -38.43
C VAL A 324 -4.80 -18.27 -37.63
N SER A 325 -4.63 -17.12 -36.96
CA SER A 325 -5.66 -16.47 -36.12
C SER A 325 -6.40 -15.38 -36.89
N GLU A 326 -7.64 -15.66 -37.30
CA GLU A 326 -8.45 -14.79 -38.17
C GLU A 326 -9.89 -14.57 -37.67
N GLY A 327 -10.59 -13.59 -38.25
CA GLY A 327 -12.03 -13.32 -38.08
C GLY A 327 -12.50 -12.79 -36.70
N GLY A 328 -12.02 -13.34 -35.59
CA GLY A 328 -12.24 -12.87 -34.22
C GLY A 328 -11.20 -13.46 -33.25
N PRO A 329 -11.17 -13.04 -31.96
CA PRO A 329 -10.16 -13.50 -31.01
C PRO A 329 -10.26 -15.01 -30.78
N ASN A 330 -9.10 -15.65 -30.63
CA ASN A 330 -8.96 -17.09 -30.53
C ASN A 330 -8.21 -17.50 -29.24
N ARG A 331 -8.61 -18.61 -28.64
CA ARG A 331 -7.95 -19.21 -27.47
C ARG A 331 -7.96 -20.74 -27.55
N ILE A 332 -6.78 -21.32 -27.33
CA ILE A 332 -6.56 -22.74 -27.12
C ILE A 332 -6.01 -22.91 -25.70
N GLY A 333 -6.69 -23.65 -24.84
CA GLY A 333 -6.21 -23.91 -23.48
C GLY A 333 -4.93 -24.77 -23.46
N THR A 334 -4.91 -25.87 -24.20
CA THR A 334 -3.73 -26.73 -24.40
C THR A 334 -3.57 -27.10 -25.87
N LEU A 335 -2.40 -26.86 -26.45
CA LEU A 335 -2.04 -27.32 -27.78
C LEU A 335 -1.17 -28.57 -27.64
N ASP A 336 -1.70 -29.71 -28.08
CA ASP A 336 -1.04 -31.01 -28.01
C ASP A 336 -0.55 -31.40 -29.41
N ILE A 337 0.77 -31.33 -29.58
CA ILE A 337 1.47 -31.44 -30.87
C ILE A 337 2.78 -32.21 -30.66
N GLU A 338 2.71 -33.52 -30.82
CA GLU A 338 3.84 -34.45 -30.67
C GLU A 338 4.78 -34.35 -31.88
N ASP A 339 6.09 -34.40 -31.60
CA ASP A 339 7.18 -34.35 -32.58
C ASP A 339 7.19 -33.08 -33.48
N THR A 340 6.45 -32.02 -33.12
CA THR A 340 6.49 -30.76 -33.87
C THR A 340 7.80 -30.01 -33.64
N GLU A 341 8.54 -29.72 -34.72
CA GLU A 341 9.77 -28.94 -34.68
C GLU A 341 9.52 -27.43 -34.87
N THR A 342 8.55 -27.07 -35.72
CA THR A 342 8.23 -25.69 -36.07
C THR A 342 6.75 -25.36 -35.90
N LEU A 343 6.46 -24.36 -35.07
CA LEU A 343 5.14 -23.73 -34.93
C LEU A 343 5.16 -22.32 -35.53
N ASN A 344 4.57 -22.13 -36.70
CA ASN A 344 4.39 -20.80 -37.28
C ASN A 344 3.06 -20.20 -36.81
N ILE A 345 3.04 -18.93 -36.41
CA ILE A 345 1.85 -18.21 -35.96
C ILE A 345 1.68 -16.97 -36.83
N SER A 346 0.45 -16.76 -37.32
CA SER A 346 0.12 -15.64 -38.19
C SER A 346 -1.33 -15.16 -37.98
N GLY A 347 -1.68 -14.04 -38.59
CA GLY A 347 -3.04 -13.50 -38.59
C GLY A 347 -3.18 -12.19 -37.81
N ALA A 348 -4.37 -11.60 -37.90
CA ALA A 348 -4.66 -10.25 -37.41
C ALA A 348 -5.51 -10.22 -36.14
N GLN A 349 -5.81 -11.38 -35.56
CA GLN A 349 -6.64 -11.47 -34.37
C GLN A 349 -5.84 -11.99 -33.19
N ASN A 350 -6.20 -11.53 -31.99
CA ASN A 350 -5.56 -11.94 -30.76
C ASN A 350 -5.65 -13.46 -30.58
N LEU A 351 -4.56 -14.07 -30.15
CA LEU A 351 -4.44 -15.50 -29.94
C LEU A 351 -3.89 -15.78 -28.55
N THR A 352 -4.59 -16.59 -27.76
CA THR A 352 -4.09 -17.11 -26.49
C THR A 352 -3.77 -18.61 -26.60
N LEU A 353 -2.54 -19.00 -26.28
CA LEU A 353 -2.06 -20.38 -26.21
C LEU A 353 -1.67 -20.70 -24.75
N GLY A 354 -2.47 -21.54 -24.10
CA GLY A 354 -2.41 -21.71 -22.63
C GLY A 354 -1.36 -22.70 -22.11
N ALA A 355 -1.11 -23.82 -22.77
CA ALA A 355 -0.08 -24.79 -22.42
C ALA A 355 0.28 -25.63 -23.64
N PHE A 356 1.49 -26.20 -23.66
CA PHE A 356 1.89 -27.21 -24.63
C PHE A 356 1.84 -28.58 -23.98
N ALA A 357 1.32 -29.58 -24.70
CA ALA A 357 1.40 -30.98 -24.31
C ALA A 357 2.18 -31.76 -25.36
N ASN A 358 3.05 -32.66 -24.91
CA ASN A 358 3.87 -33.55 -25.76
C ASN A 358 4.74 -32.84 -26.83
N ALA A 359 4.94 -31.53 -26.71
CA ALA A 359 5.73 -30.73 -27.66
C ALA A 359 7.16 -30.44 -27.16
N GLY A 360 7.43 -30.73 -25.89
CA GLY A 360 8.75 -30.51 -25.27
C GLY A 360 9.74 -31.57 -25.75
N GLY A 361 10.91 -31.14 -26.20
CA GLY A 361 11.98 -32.02 -26.68
C GLY A 361 12.15 -32.05 -28.20
N SER A 362 11.13 -31.63 -28.95
CA SER A 362 11.16 -31.54 -30.41
C SER A 362 11.04 -30.10 -30.94
N LEU A 363 10.32 -29.20 -30.24
CA LEU A 363 10.15 -27.81 -30.67
C LEU A 363 11.49 -27.04 -30.71
N VAL A 364 11.88 -26.60 -31.91
CA VAL A 364 13.09 -25.78 -32.15
C VAL A 364 12.71 -24.33 -32.49
N LEU A 365 11.55 -24.10 -33.11
CA LEU A 365 11.13 -22.78 -33.55
C LEU A 365 9.63 -22.53 -33.31
N ILE A 366 9.32 -21.47 -32.56
CA ILE A 366 8.01 -20.84 -32.54
C ILE A 366 8.13 -19.48 -33.22
N ASN A 367 7.45 -19.29 -34.35
CA ASN A 367 7.62 -18.12 -35.21
C ASN A 367 6.29 -17.39 -35.47
N GLY A 368 6.03 -16.37 -34.67
CA GLY A 368 4.92 -15.42 -34.77
C GLY A 368 5.22 -14.14 -35.53
N SER A 369 6.36 -14.02 -36.22
CA SER A 369 6.82 -12.76 -36.86
C SER A 369 5.86 -12.13 -37.89
N THR A 370 4.85 -12.88 -38.35
CA THR A 370 3.82 -12.40 -39.28
C THR A 370 2.48 -12.12 -38.61
N ALA A 371 2.38 -12.35 -37.30
CA ALA A 371 1.20 -12.02 -36.51
C ALA A 371 1.12 -10.51 -36.27
N THR A 372 -0.08 -9.97 -36.38
CA THR A 372 -0.39 -8.54 -36.14
C THR A 372 -1.39 -8.32 -35.02
N GLY A 373 -2.09 -9.39 -34.59
CA GLY A 373 -2.86 -9.39 -33.35
C GLY A 373 -1.99 -9.81 -32.17
N ASN A 374 -2.43 -9.50 -30.96
CA ASN A 374 -1.68 -9.81 -29.75
C ASN A 374 -1.59 -11.32 -29.52
N LEU A 375 -0.38 -11.84 -29.34
CA LEU A 375 -0.10 -13.22 -28.98
C LEU A 375 0.14 -13.32 -27.48
N ASP A 376 -0.66 -14.14 -26.81
CA ASP A 376 -0.47 -14.52 -25.41
C ASP A 376 -0.11 -16.00 -25.34
N ILE A 377 1.16 -16.33 -25.10
CA ILE A 377 1.71 -17.69 -25.18
C ILE A 377 2.34 -18.11 -23.86
N ASN A 378 2.03 -19.32 -23.40
CA ASN A 378 2.66 -19.91 -22.22
C ASN A 378 3.63 -21.02 -22.63
N LEU A 379 4.92 -20.83 -22.32
CA LEU A 379 6.02 -21.70 -22.70
C LEU A 379 6.41 -22.70 -21.59
N ASN A 380 5.55 -22.92 -20.60
CA ASN A 380 5.81 -23.88 -19.53
C ASN A 380 6.08 -25.29 -20.11
N GLY A 381 7.25 -25.85 -19.76
CA GLY A 381 7.64 -27.22 -20.04
C GLY A 381 8.31 -27.42 -21.41
N VAL A 382 8.51 -26.34 -22.19
CA VAL A 382 9.17 -26.43 -23.51
C VAL A 382 10.52 -25.73 -23.56
N LEU A 383 10.85 -24.83 -22.62
CA LEU A 383 12.13 -24.10 -22.63
C LEU A 383 13.28 -24.93 -22.03
N SER A 384 13.02 -25.69 -20.97
CA SER A 384 14.01 -26.58 -20.35
C SER A 384 13.94 -28.04 -20.82
N ALA A 385 13.17 -28.30 -21.89
CA ALA A 385 12.95 -29.64 -22.40
C ALA A 385 14.22 -30.24 -23.04
N THR A 386 14.54 -31.48 -22.68
CA THR A 386 15.67 -32.19 -23.29
C THR A 386 15.31 -32.72 -24.67
N ALA A 387 16.24 -32.62 -25.61
CA ALA A 387 16.05 -33.09 -26.98
C ALA A 387 15.67 -34.57 -27.04
N ASP A 388 14.62 -34.87 -27.81
CA ASP A 388 14.05 -36.21 -27.91
C ASP A 388 15.06 -37.23 -28.44
N GLY A 389 15.06 -38.41 -27.82
CA GLY A 389 15.98 -39.50 -28.19
C GLY A 389 17.46 -39.23 -27.89
N THR A 390 17.82 -38.12 -27.22
CA THR A 390 19.21 -37.77 -26.88
C THR A 390 19.54 -37.99 -25.39
N SER A 391 20.82 -37.81 -25.02
CA SER A 391 21.33 -38.01 -23.66
C SER A 391 21.04 -36.84 -22.69
N GLY A 392 19.89 -36.17 -22.82
CA GLY A 392 19.48 -35.09 -21.91
C GLY A 392 20.06 -33.70 -22.23
N THR A 393 20.43 -33.43 -23.49
CA THR A 393 20.85 -32.09 -23.93
C THR A 393 19.62 -31.19 -24.11
N ASN A 394 19.64 -29.94 -23.62
CA ASN A 394 18.52 -29.01 -23.83
C ASN A 394 18.30 -28.75 -25.33
N VAL A 395 17.04 -28.66 -25.76
CA VAL A 395 16.73 -28.15 -27.10
C VAL A 395 17.10 -26.66 -27.16
N ALA A 396 17.51 -26.17 -28.32
CA ALA A 396 17.73 -24.74 -28.53
C ALA A 396 16.45 -24.15 -29.14
N LEU A 397 15.50 -23.76 -28.31
CA LEU A 397 14.22 -23.21 -28.74
C LEU A 397 14.35 -21.71 -29.04
N ALA A 398 14.00 -21.32 -30.27
CA ALA A 398 13.85 -19.93 -30.67
C ALA A 398 12.37 -19.55 -30.71
N VAL A 399 11.99 -18.52 -29.95
CA VAL A 399 10.65 -17.95 -29.93
C VAL A 399 10.69 -16.55 -30.48
N ARG A 400 9.89 -16.29 -31.51
CA ARG A 400 9.72 -14.96 -32.09
C ARG A 400 8.24 -14.60 -32.11
N THR A 401 7.84 -13.41 -31.65
CA THR A 401 6.45 -12.95 -31.74
C THR A 401 6.29 -11.84 -32.78
N GLY A 402 5.13 -11.18 -32.80
CA GLY A 402 4.63 -10.39 -33.93
C GLY A 402 4.85 -8.88 -33.80
N THR A 403 3.87 -8.12 -34.30
CA THR A 403 3.80 -6.65 -34.17
C THR A 403 2.74 -6.20 -33.16
N GLY A 404 2.10 -7.15 -32.48
CA GLY A 404 1.07 -6.92 -31.47
C GLY A 404 1.71 -6.58 -30.12
N ALA A 405 0.89 -6.23 -29.12
CA ALA A 405 1.38 -6.20 -27.74
C ALA A 405 1.32 -7.62 -27.17
N ASP A 406 2.42 -8.34 -27.28
CA ASP A 406 2.52 -9.76 -27.03
C ASP A 406 2.87 -10.05 -25.55
N THR A 407 2.43 -11.19 -25.05
CA THR A 407 2.70 -11.67 -23.69
C THR A 407 3.27 -13.08 -23.75
N ILE A 408 4.49 -13.24 -23.25
CA ILE A 408 5.18 -14.52 -23.18
C ILE A 408 5.26 -14.94 -21.72
N ARG A 409 4.56 -16.01 -21.35
CA ARG A 409 4.51 -16.53 -19.98
C ARG A 409 5.46 -17.69 -19.80
N ILE A 410 6.23 -17.65 -18.72
CA ILE A 410 7.13 -18.72 -18.29
C ILE A 410 6.73 -19.04 -16.86
N THR A 411 6.13 -20.21 -16.65
CA THR A 411 5.62 -20.63 -15.35
C THR A 411 6.36 -21.89 -14.90
N ASP A 412 7.05 -21.85 -13.75
CA ASP A 412 7.82 -22.98 -13.19
C ASP A 412 8.83 -23.61 -14.18
N ASP A 413 9.36 -22.79 -15.09
CA ASP A 413 10.32 -23.18 -16.13
C ASP A 413 11.44 -22.11 -16.22
N ALA A 414 12.53 -22.43 -16.93
CA ALA A 414 13.68 -21.55 -17.07
C ALA A 414 14.19 -21.52 -18.51
N LEU A 415 14.73 -20.37 -18.93
CA LEU A 415 15.48 -20.30 -20.17
C LEU A 415 16.79 -21.07 -20.02
N GLY A 416 17.05 -22.01 -20.92
CA GLY A 416 18.36 -22.60 -21.09
C GLY A 416 19.35 -21.63 -21.71
N THR A 417 20.63 -22.00 -21.68
CA THR A 417 21.72 -21.16 -22.22
C THR A 417 21.72 -21.02 -23.74
N THR A 418 20.90 -21.82 -24.44
CA THR A 418 20.82 -21.89 -25.90
C THR A 418 19.49 -21.38 -26.45
N ASP A 419 18.53 -21.07 -25.58
CA ASP A 419 17.21 -20.60 -25.98
C ASP A 419 17.24 -19.10 -26.30
N SER A 420 16.30 -18.65 -27.13
CA SER A 420 16.17 -17.23 -27.46
C SER A 420 14.71 -16.82 -27.57
N ILE A 421 14.42 -15.62 -27.10
CA ILE A 421 13.11 -14.96 -27.18
C ILE A 421 13.32 -13.61 -27.86
N ASP A 422 12.51 -13.32 -28.86
CA ASP A 422 12.42 -12.03 -29.56
C ASP A 422 10.94 -11.65 -29.63
N ALA A 423 10.50 -10.72 -28.78
CA ALA A 423 9.08 -10.38 -28.73
C ALA A 423 8.61 -9.44 -29.87
N GLY A 424 9.48 -9.16 -30.84
CA GLY A 424 9.07 -8.50 -32.08
C GLY A 424 8.98 -6.97 -31.96
N GLU A 425 7.94 -6.37 -32.53
CA GLU A 425 7.63 -4.94 -32.35
C GLU A 425 6.38 -4.83 -31.50
N GLY A 426 6.33 -3.91 -30.54
CA GLY A 426 5.15 -3.83 -29.69
C GLY A 426 5.45 -3.12 -28.39
N ASN A 427 4.51 -3.24 -27.45
CA ASN A 427 4.79 -3.03 -26.04
C ASN A 427 4.63 -4.39 -25.38
N ASP A 428 5.71 -5.16 -25.40
CA ASP A 428 5.70 -6.58 -25.15
C ASP A 428 6.01 -6.88 -23.69
N THR A 429 5.51 -8.02 -23.23
CA THR A 429 5.63 -8.45 -21.83
C THR A 429 6.18 -9.86 -21.72
N VAL A 430 7.26 -10.03 -20.96
CA VAL A 430 7.67 -11.34 -20.45
C VAL A 430 7.16 -11.49 -19.03
N ALA A 431 6.36 -12.53 -18.79
CA ALA A 431 5.76 -12.84 -17.50
C ALA A 431 6.37 -14.10 -16.89
N LEU A 432 7.30 -13.88 -15.97
CA LEU A 432 7.98 -14.90 -15.18
C LEU A 432 7.16 -15.22 -13.93
N ARG A 433 6.78 -16.48 -13.77
CA ARG A 433 5.88 -16.93 -12.70
C ARG A 433 6.43 -18.20 -12.08
N ALA A 434 6.41 -18.32 -10.77
CA ALA A 434 6.79 -19.57 -10.11
C ALA A 434 6.03 -19.78 -8.81
N THR A 435 5.75 -21.04 -8.52
CA THR A 435 5.23 -21.53 -7.24
C THR A 435 6.33 -21.61 -6.19
N LEU A 436 7.54 -21.99 -6.61
CA LEU A 436 8.70 -22.17 -5.74
C LEU A 436 9.90 -21.29 -6.16
N SER A 437 11.00 -21.40 -5.41
CA SER A 437 12.27 -20.74 -5.79
C SER A 437 12.70 -21.12 -7.21
N GLN A 438 12.90 -20.12 -8.07
CA GLN A 438 13.19 -20.32 -9.48
C GLN A 438 14.28 -19.36 -9.95
N ASN A 439 15.20 -19.89 -10.75
CA ASN A 439 16.11 -19.09 -11.56
C ASN A 439 15.54 -19.11 -12.98
N PHE A 440 15.03 -17.98 -13.46
CA PHE A 440 14.39 -17.92 -14.77
C PHE A 440 15.41 -17.78 -15.91
N THR A 441 16.54 -17.13 -15.63
CA THR A 441 17.60 -16.93 -16.61
C THR A 441 18.94 -17.45 -16.08
N PRO A 442 19.82 -17.94 -16.97
CA PRO A 442 21.14 -18.43 -16.59
C PRO A 442 22.08 -17.24 -16.32
N ALA A 443 23.01 -17.43 -15.38
CA ALA A 443 24.03 -16.44 -15.05
C ALA A 443 24.75 -15.90 -16.29
N ALA A 444 25.06 -14.60 -16.31
CA ALA A 444 25.62 -13.88 -17.45
C ALA A 444 26.93 -14.48 -17.99
N THR A 445 26.80 -15.30 -19.03
CA THR A 445 27.87 -15.65 -19.97
C THR A 445 27.27 -15.64 -21.38
N GLY A 446 27.59 -14.62 -22.18
CA GLY A 446 27.16 -14.50 -23.58
C GLY A 446 26.26 -13.29 -23.88
N ALA A 447 25.59 -13.31 -25.03
CA ALA A 447 24.67 -12.26 -25.47
C ALA A 447 23.32 -12.34 -24.72
N ALA A 448 22.49 -11.29 -24.89
CA ALA A 448 21.10 -11.29 -24.45
C ALA A 448 20.34 -12.47 -25.08
N LEU A 449 19.50 -13.11 -24.28
CA LEU A 449 18.65 -14.22 -24.70
C LEU A 449 17.21 -13.74 -24.98
N VAL A 450 16.81 -12.62 -24.37
CA VAL A 450 15.49 -12.01 -24.52
C VAL A 450 15.66 -10.63 -25.16
N ASN A 451 14.98 -10.39 -26.28
CA ASN A 451 15.09 -9.17 -27.07
C ASN A 451 13.71 -8.55 -27.33
N ASN A 452 13.69 -7.23 -27.53
CA ASN A 452 12.51 -6.43 -27.83
C ASN A 452 11.39 -6.63 -26.79
N VAL A 453 11.73 -6.51 -25.52
CA VAL A 453 10.75 -6.55 -24.43
C VAL A 453 10.86 -5.22 -23.71
N GLU A 454 9.71 -4.63 -23.40
CA GLU A 454 9.62 -3.39 -22.63
C GLU A 454 9.21 -3.66 -21.17
N ASN A 455 8.40 -4.69 -20.95
CA ASN A 455 7.82 -5.00 -19.65
C ASN A 455 8.25 -6.39 -19.17
N LEU A 456 8.77 -6.45 -17.96
CA LEU A 456 9.06 -7.69 -17.25
C LEU A 456 8.13 -7.80 -16.05
N THR A 457 7.46 -8.94 -15.88
CA THR A 457 6.73 -9.23 -14.64
C THR A 457 7.32 -10.45 -13.96
N VAL A 458 7.58 -10.36 -12.65
CA VAL A 458 8.11 -11.45 -11.83
C VAL A 458 7.13 -11.70 -10.70
N THR A 459 6.43 -12.83 -10.78
CA THR A 459 5.29 -13.12 -9.89
C THR A 459 5.50 -14.42 -9.13
N ARG A 460 5.48 -14.37 -7.80
CA ARG A 460 5.24 -15.59 -7.00
C ARG A 460 3.76 -15.91 -7.04
N ILE A 461 3.40 -17.11 -7.47
CA ILE A 461 2.00 -17.57 -7.55
C ILE A 461 1.69 -18.54 -6.40
N ALA A 462 0.42 -18.60 -5.99
CA ALA A 462 -0.06 -19.46 -4.90
C ALA A 462 0.42 -20.92 -5.03
N ASP A 463 1.08 -21.40 -3.98
CA ASP A 463 1.48 -22.78 -3.76
C ASP A 463 0.72 -23.38 -2.57
N ALA A 464 1.01 -24.63 -2.21
CA ALA A 464 0.36 -25.26 -1.06
C ALA A 464 0.96 -24.71 0.25
N ALA A 465 0.12 -24.14 1.12
CA ALA A 465 0.48 -23.54 2.41
C ALA A 465 1.67 -24.19 3.15
N GLY A 466 2.73 -23.41 3.40
CA GLY A 466 3.85 -23.77 4.29
C GLY A 466 5.26 -23.78 3.68
N ALA A 467 5.47 -23.18 2.50
CA ALA A 467 6.79 -23.14 1.88
C ALA A 467 7.65 -21.98 2.45
N THR A 468 8.77 -22.31 3.09
CA THR A 468 9.71 -21.34 3.67
C THR A 468 10.36 -20.45 2.62
N ALA A 469 10.54 -19.15 2.93
CA ALA A 469 11.27 -18.10 2.20
C ALA A 469 11.84 -18.49 0.81
N GLN A 470 11.20 -18.00 -0.25
CA GLN A 470 11.47 -18.44 -1.62
C GLN A 470 12.05 -17.31 -2.47
N ALA A 471 13.07 -17.61 -3.27
CA ALA A 471 13.79 -16.62 -4.08
C ALA A 471 13.49 -16.78 -5.58
N LEU A 472 13.04 -15.71 -6.22
CA LEU A 472 12.84 -15.63 -7.67
C LEU A 472 13.99 -14.81 -8.27
N ARG A 473 14.77 -15.41 -9.17
CA ARG A 473 15.99 -14.80 -9.71
C ARG A 473 15.89 -14.52 -11.19
N VAL A 474 16.28 -13.31 -11.56
CA VAL A 474 16.41 -12.85 -12.93
C VAL A 474 17.75 -12.15 -13.10
N ASP A 475 18.55 -12.63 -14.04
CA ASP A 475 19.70 -11.90 -14.57
C ASP A 475 19.20 -10.93 -15.65
N MET A 476 19.22 -9.63 -15.34
CA MET A 476 18.73 -8.55 -16.20
C MET A 476 19.62 -8.37 -17.43
N ALA A 477 20.92 -8.70 -17.36
CA ALA A 477 21.82 -8.66 -18.52
C ALA A 477 21.45 -9.69 -19.62
N ARG A 478 20.51 -10.61 -19.34
CA ARG A 478 19.93 -11.51 -20.34
C ARG A 478 18.80 -10.89 -21.15
N PHE A 479 18.31 -9.72 -20.75
CA PHE A 479 17.34 -8.91 -21.47
C PHE A 479 18.07 -7.79 -22.21
N ALA A 480 17.70 -7.54 -23.46
CA ALA A 480 18.26 -6.45 -24.24
C ALA A 480 17.49 -5.14 -23.97
N GLY A 481 18.21 -4.09 -23.59
CA GLY A 481 17.61 -2.79 -23.25
C GLY A 481 16.98 -2.77 -21.86
N ASP A 482 16.50 -1.61 -21.46
CA ASP A 482 16.02 -1.36 -20.10
C ASP A 482 14.56 -1.78 -19.95
N GLN A 483 14.28 -2.58 -18.92
CA GLN A 483 12.98 -3.17 -18.64
C GLN A 483 12.23 -2.42 -17.55
N VAL A 484 10.93 -2.25 -17.74
CA VAL A 484 10.05 -1.89 -16.64
C VAL A 484 9.63 -3.17 -15.91
N THR A 485 10.18 -3.38 -14.71
CA THR A 485 10.10 -4.65 -13.99
C THR A 485 9.08 -4.57 -12.85
N THR A 486 7.96 -5.28 -12.98
CA THR A 486 6.92 -5.36 -11.94
C THR A 486 7.05 -6.64 -11.13
N LEU A 487 7.23 -6.48 -9.82
CA LEU A 487 7.36 -7.55 -8.84
C LEU A 487 6.02 -7.75 -8.12
N SER A 488 5.58 -9.00 -7.99
CA SER A 488 4.31 -9.33 -7.34
C SER A 488 4.39 -10.63 -6.55
N ASN A 489 3.76 -10.64 -5.37
CA ASN A 489 3.64 -11.82 -4.54
C ASN A 489 2.15 -12.17 -4.36
N LEU A 490 1.65 -13.14 -5.13
CA LEU A 490 0.25 -13.57 -5.14
C LEU A 490 -0.01 -14.86 -4.35
N ALA A 491 0.93 -15.31 -3.52
CA ALA A 491 0.80 -16.59 -2.82
C ALA A 491 0.23 -16.45 -1.40
N ASP A 492 0.05 -17.59 -0.73
CA ASP A 492 -0.72 -17.72 0.51
C ASP A 492 -0.15 -16.90 1.69
N ALA A 493 -1.00 -16.70 2.70
CA ALA A 493 -0.71 -15.89 3.88
C ALA A 493 0.53 -16.35 4.67
N GLY A 494 1.53 -15.46 4.81
CA GLY A 494 2.72 -15.67 5.65
C GLY A 494 4.01 -16.02 4.90
N ASP A 495 3.96 -16.10 3.56
CA ASP A 495 5.11 -16.46 2.75
C ASP A 495 5.80 -15.23 2.12
N ASN A 496 7.04 -14.98 2.52
CA ASN A 496 7.84 -13.89 1.98
C ASN A 496 8.57 -14.32 0.70
N THR A 497 8.66 -13.40 -0.26
CA THR A 497 9.43 -13.61 -1.50
C THR A 497 10.66 -12.72 -1.51
N THR A 498 11.80 -13.29 -1.90
CA THR A 498 12.99 -12.53 -2.30
C THR A 498 13.04 -12.44 -3.82
N PHE A 499 12.85 -11.25 -4.37
CA PHE A 499 13.09 -10.97 -5.78
C PHE A 499 14.55 -10.57 -5.95
N VAL A 500 15.29 -11.32 -6.76
CA VAL A 500 16.70 -11.04 -7.06
C VAL A 500 16.80 -10.60 -8.51
N LEU A 501 17.15 -9.33 -8.71
CA LEU A 501 17.43 -8.74 -10.02
C LEU A 501 18.94 -8.51 -10.09
N ALA A 502 19.62 -9.26 -10.95
CA ALA A 502 21.09 -9.22 -11.07
C ALA A 502 21.55 -8.51 -12.34
N ASN A 503 22.71 -7.84 -12.28
CA ASN A 503 23.29 -7.08 -13.38
C ASN A 503 22.29 -6.08 -14.02
N ALA A 504 21.56 -5.34 -13.19
CA ALA A 504 20.59 -4.35 -13.65
C ALA A 504 21.29 -3.11 -14.21
N SER A 505 20.90 -2.67 -15.41
CA SER A 505 21.35 -1.41 -15.99
C SER A 505 20.86 -0.20 -15.18
N ALA A 506 21.29 1.01 -15.54
CA ALA A 506 20.75 2.24 -14.94
C ALA A 506 19.24 2.40 -15.19
N GLY A 507 18.73 1.98 -16.35
CA GLY A 507 17.31 2.05 -16.67
C GLY A 507 16.51 0.94 -15.99
N ASP A 508 17.05 -0.28 -15.92
CA ASP A 508 16.43 -1.39 -15.16
C ASP A 508 16.30 -1.02 -13.68
N ALA A 509 17.36 -0.48 -13.08
CA ALA A 509 17.40 -0.09 -11.67
C ALA A 509 16.43 1.06 -11.35
N ALA A 510 16.09 1.90 -12.32
CA ALA A 510 15.09 2.96 -12.16
C ALA A 510 13.65 2.48 -12.44
N GLY A 511 13.48 1.41 -13.22
CA GLY A 511 12.20 0.91 -13.72
C GLY A 511 11.54 -0.16 -12.85
N ILE A 512 11.88 -0.28 -11.56
CA ILE A 512 11.34 -1.31 -10.68
C ILE A 512 10.00 -0.86 -10.11
N ARG A 513 9.01 -1.74 -10.18
CA ARG A 513 7.70 -1.59 -9.57
C ARG A 513 7.42 -2.75 -8.65
N ILE A 514 6.69 -2.52 -7.56
CA ILE A 514 6.25 -3.58 -6.66
C ILE A 514 4.76 -3.45 -6.36
N THR A 515 4.09 -4.59 -6.32
CA THR A 515 2.67 -4.73 -5.95
C THR A 515 2.53 -5.69 -4.78
N HIS A 516 1.54 -5.47 -3.94
CA HIS A 516 1.16 -6.40 -2.88
C HIS A 516 0.21 -7.51 -3.37
N GLY A 517 0.05 -8.54 -2.54
CA GLY A 517 -0.81 -9.69 -2.82
C GLY A 517 -2.27 -9.45 -2.41
N SER A 518 -3.21 -10.05 -3.15
CA SER A 518 -4.65 -10.01 -2.82
C SER A 518 -5.09 -11.01 -1.74
N THR A 519 -4.14 -11.78 -1.18
CA THR A 519 -4.40 -12.97 -0.35
C THR A 519 -4.55 -12.63 1.13
N GLY A 520 -5.41 -11.67 1.49
CA GLY A 520 -5.96 -11.52 2.85
C GLY A 520 -4.93 -11.43 3.99
N ASN A 521 -3.66 -11.20 3.67
CA ASN A 521 -2.56 -11.43 4.58
C ASN A 521 -2.04 -10.09 5.06
N ASN A 522 -2.21 -9.87 6.35
CA ASN A 522 -1.45 -8.91 7.12
C ASN A 522 0.00 -9.41 7.23
N ALA A 523 0.67 -9.71 6.10
CA ALA A 523 2.02 -10.27 6.05
C ALA A 523 3.03 -9.21 6.50
N LEU A 524 3.07 -9.02 7.82
CA LEU A 524 4.00 -8.23 8.60
C LEU A 524 5.46 -8.67 8.42
N ALA A 525 5.71 -9.72 7.62
CA ALA A 525 7.01 -10.20 7.24
C ALA A 525 7.29 -9.75 5.78
N SER A 526 8.24 -8.83 5.63
CA SER A 526 8.53 -8.08 4.41
C SER A 526 8.92 -8.95 3.20
N ASN A 527 8.40 -8.63 2.01
CA ASN A 527 9.05 -9.04 0.75
C ASN A 527 10.46 -8.43 0.68
N ALA A 528 11.38 -9.03 -0.07
CA ALA A 528 12.72 -8.50 -0.24
C ALA A 528 13.04 -8.27 -1.71
N ILE A 529 13.51 -7.08 -2.05
CA ILE A 529 14.10 -6.75 -3.34
C ILE A 529 15.62 -6.73 -3.14
N VAL A 530 16.30 -7.65 -3.81
CA VAL A 530 17.76 -7.68 -3.91
C VAL A 530 18.10 -7.21 -5.32
N LEU A 531 18.55 -5.96 -5.42
CA LEU A 531 18.92 -5.30 -6.66
C LEU A 531 20.44 -5.22 -6.75
N ASP A 532 21.01 -6.04 -7.62
CA ASP A 532 22.41 -5.98 -8.00
C ASP A 532 22.55 -5.22 -9.32
N VAL A 533 23.17 -4.04 -9.25
CA VAL A 533 23.31 -3.14 -10.40
C VAL A 533 24.67 -3.25 -11.06
N ASP A 534 24.71 -2.90 -12.35
CA ASP A 534 25.94 -2.78 -13.11
C ASP A 534 26.90 -1.75 -12.50
N THR A 535 28.20 -1.97 -12.70
CA THR A 535 29.24 -1.08 -12.18
C THR A 535 29.04 0.36 -12.67
N GLY A 536 28.90 1.31 -11.73
CA GLY A 536 28.73 2.74 -12.03
C GLY A 536 27.29 3.22 -12.03
N VAL A 537 26.30 2.35 -11.86
CA VAL A 537 24.91 2.73 -11.60
C VAL A 537 24.80 3.28 -10.17
N THR A 538 24.35 4.52 -10.03
CA THR A 538 24.34 5.22 -8.74
C THR A 538 22.97 5.36 -8.10
N THR A 539 21.91 4.99 -8.81
CA THR A 539 20.52 5.25 -8.40
C THR A 539 19.70 3.98 -8.51
N ALA A 540 18.90 3.69 -7.50
CA ALA A 540 17.88 2.64 -7.52
C ALA A 540 16.51 3.27 -7.25
N GLY A 541 15.54 2.97 -8.10
CA GLY A 541 14.16 3.47 -8.03
C GLY A 541 13.18 2.35 -7.76
N VAL A 542 12.19 2.58 -6.90
CA VAL A 542 11.06 1.66 -6.69
C VAL A 542 9.74 2.45 -6.69
N GLU A 543 8.84 2.06 -7.58
CA GLU A 543 7.45 2.52 -7.59
C GLU A 543 6.57 1.50 -6.86
N ILE A 544 5.91 1.94 -5.79
CA ILE A 544 4.91 1.16 -5.06
C ILE A 544 3.58 1.40 -5.76
N LEU A 545 3.02 0.33 -6.33
CA LEU A 545 1.77 0.37 -7.08
C LEU A 545 0.59 0.00 -6.19
N GLU A 546 -0.55 0.65 -6.46
CA GLU A 546 -1.84 0.30 -5.86
C GLU A 546 -2.15 -1.19 -6.00
N GLY A 547 -2.60 -1.81 -4.91
CA GLY A 547 -3.18 -3.15 -4.94
C GLY A 547 -4.52 -3.23 -4.21
N VAL A 548 -4.87 -4.42 -3.74
CA VAL A 548 -6.15 -4.70 -3.06
C VAL A 548 -5.91 -5.57 -1.83
N ASN A 549 -5.15 -5.06 -0.87
CA ASN A 549 -4.89 -5.76 0.37
C ASN A 549 -6.09 -5.60 1.31
N THR A 550 -6.29 -6.58 2.19
CA THR A 550 -7.23 -6.45 3.30
C THR A 550 -6.60 -5.75 4.52
N ASP A 551 -5.27 -5.84 4.68
CA ASP A 551 -4.53 -5.00 5.64
C ASP A 551 -4.22 -3.67 4.95
N PRO A 552 -4.51 -2.51 5.55
CA PRO A 552 -4.13 -1.21 5.00
C PRO A 552 -2.61 -0.95 5.08
N ARG A 553 -1.75 -1.97 5.03
CA ARG A 553 -0.29 -1.84 5.19
C ARG A 553 0.50 -2.74 4.25
N PHE A 554 1.56 -2.20 3.64
CA PHE A 554 2.49 -2.94 2.79
C PHE A 554 3.95 -2.69 3.16
N ASN A 555 4.69 -3.79 3.43
CA ASN A 555 6.07 -3.75 3.89
C ASN A 555 7.00 -4.51 2.94
N PHE A 556 8.12 -3.89 2.56
CA PHE A 556 9.19 -4.58 1.85
C PHE A 556 10.57 -4.09 2.31
N SER A 557 11.60 -4.88 2.02
CA SER A 557 13.00 -4.49 2.22
C SER A 557 13.70 -4.30 0.88
N LEU A 558 14.53 -3.27 0.79
CA LEU A 558 15.36 -2.97 -0.37
C LEU A 558 16.83 -3.17 -0.01
N ASN A 559 17.50 -4.01 -0.79
CA ASN A 559 18.94 -4.20 -0.75
C ASN A 559 19.50 -3.90 -2.14
N ALA A 560 19.92 -2.65 -2.36
CA ALA A 560 20.50 -2.17 -3.61
C ALA A 560 22.02 -2.00 -3.46
N ASP A 561 22.78 -2.69 -4.30
CA ASP A 561 24.24 -2.67 -4.28
C ASP A 561 24.78 -2.99 -5.67
N SER A 562 26.05 -2.68 -5.93
CA SER A 562 26.77 -3.14 -7.11
C SER A 562 27.69 -4.29 -6.72
N ASN A 563 27.72 -5.38 -7.50
CA ASN A 563 28.59 -6.55 -7.28
C ASN A 563 28.12 -7.51 -6.17
N LEU A 564 26.81 -7.71 -6.05
CA LEU A 564 26.31 -8.85 -5.28
C LEU A 564 26.51 -10.11 -6.11
N ALA A 565 27.26 -11.09 -5.59
CA ALA A 565 27.43 -12.34 -6.32
C ALA A 565 26.07 -12.98 -6.63
N PHE A 566 25.81 -13.31 -7.91
CA PHE A 566 24.61 -14.00 -8.42
C PHE A 566 24.19 -15.23 -7.57
N ALA A 567 25.16 -15.85 -6.88
CA ALA A 567 25.00 -17.03 -6.03
C ALA A 567 24.68 -16.76 -4.54
N ALA A 568 24.78 -15.53 -4.02
CA ALA A 568 24.62 -15.25 -2.59
C ALA A 568 23.14 -15.18 -2.20
N ALA A 569 22.55 -16.36 -2.00
CA ALA A 569 21.23 -16.56 -1.41
C ALA A 569 21.29 -16.34 0.10
N ALA A 570 21.12 -15.09 0.57
CA ALA A 570 20.70 -14.87 1.94
C ALA A 570 19.37 -14.10 1.92
N PRO A 571 18.23 -14.77 2.13
CA PRO A 571 17.00 -14.04 2.42
C PRO A 571 17.27 -13.26 3.71
N PHE A 572 17.13 -11.94 3.66
CA PHE A 572 17.33 -11.05 4.81
C PHE A 572 18.78 -10.94 5.33
N GLY A 573 19.78 -11.32 4.55
CA GLY A 573 21.19 -11.24 4.95
C GLY A 573 21.98 -10.19 4.16
N ILE A 574 22.57 -9.25 4.88
CA ILE A 574 23.72 -8.46 4.42
C ILE A 574 24.73 -9.46 3.85
N VAL A 575 25.24 -9.24 2.63
CA VAL A 575 26.46 -9.93 2.18
C VAL A 575 27.61 -9.29 2.98
N SER A 576 27.71 -9.66 4.26
CA SER A 576 28.83 -9.30 5.13
C SER A 576 29.99 -10.20 4.75
N GLY A 577 30.57 -9.94 3.58
CA GLY A 577 31.49 -10.85 2.91
C GLY A 577 32.65 -10.14 2.23
N GLY A 578 33.03 -8.96 2.69
CA GLY A 578 34.20 -8.25 2.23
C GLY A 578 34.04 -6.75 2.41
N ALA A 579 35.13 -6.06 2.71
CA ALA A 579 35.20 -4.62 2.50
C ALA A 579 35.16 -4.35 0.99
N ASP A 580 34.02 -4.60 0.34
CA ASP A 580 33.85 -4.19 -1.05
C ASP A 580 33.48 -2.71 -1.06
N VAL A 581 34.48 -1.91 -1.41
CA VAL A 581 34.52 -0.45 -1.29
C VAL A 581 33.78 0.25 -2.44
N THR A 582 33.08 -0.51 -3.29
CA THR A 582 32.57 -0.02 -4.57
C THR A 582 31.05 -0.05 -4.74
N ASN A 583 30.22 -0.20 -3.69
CA ASN A 583 28.76 0.03 -3.85
C ASN A 583 28.56 1.40 -4.49
N SER A 584 28.11 1.42 -5.74
CA SER A 584 27.89 2.65 -6.48
C SER A 584 26.54 3.29 -6.19
N VAL A 585 25.56 2.53 -5.64
CA VAL A 585 24.20 3.00 -5.34
C VAL A 585 24.19 3.92 -4.13
N VAL A 586 24.25 5.22 -4.40
CA VAL A 586 24.22 6.27 -3.38
C VAL A 586 22.88 7.00 -3.33
N ASN A 587 22.06 6.90 -4.39
CA ASN A 587 20.76 7.56 -4.50
C ASN A 587 19.63 6.53 -4.50
N ILE A 588 18.53 6.84 -3.81
CA ILE A 588 17.29 6.05 -3.82
C ILE A 588 16.15 6.94 -4.27
N THR A 589 15.30 6.42 -5.16
CA THR A 589 14.04 7.06 -5.54
C THR A 589 12.88 6.15 -5.16
N LEU A 590 11.87 6.70 -4.50
CA LEU A 590 10.63 6.01 -4.15
C LEU A 590 9.46 6.79 -4.75
N THR A 591 8.48 6.10 -5.32
CA THR A 591 7.20 6.69 -5.71
C THR A 591 6.10 5.87 -5.07
N ASP A 592 5.22 6.52 -4.31
CA ASP A 592 4.15 5.82 -3.61
C ASP A 592 2.80 6.11 -4.26
N SER A 593 2.41 5.26 -5.23
CA SER A 593 1.10 5.37 -5.89
C SER A 593 0.02 4.55 -5.19
N ASP A 594 0.33 3.93 -4.06
CA ASP A 594 -0.56 3.07 -3.31
C ASP A 594 -1.35 3.87 -2.24
N SER A 595 -2.61 3.48 -2.02
CA SER A 595 -3.51 4.18 -1.08
C SER A 595 -3.36 3.74 0.37
N GLU A 596 -2.53 2.74 0.65
CA GLU A 596 -2.34 2.11 1.95
C GLU A 596 -1.13 2.73 2.69
N SER A 597 -0.84 2.29 3.91
CA SER A 597 0.40 2.70 4.60
C SER A 597 1.58 1.85 4.17
N ASN A 598 2.71 2.47 3.88
CA ASN A 598 3.87 1.75 3.36
C ASN A 598 5.06 1.82 4.33
N SER A 599 5.80 0.72 4.50
CA SER A 599 7.09 0.73 5.20
C SER A 599 8.20 0.08 4.36
N VAL A 600 9.31 0.79 4.19
CA VAL A 600 10.46 0.36 3.40
C VAL A 600 11.67 0.20 4.31
N LEU A 601 12.15 -1.04 4.46
CA LEU A 601 13.38 -1.35 5.19
C LEU A 601 14.60 -1.24 4.26
N LEU A 602 15.47 -0.28 4.49
CA LEU A 602 16.72 -0.08 3.74
C LEU A 602 17.87 -0.85 4.41
N ASN A 603 18.19 -2.04 3.89
CA ASN A 603 19.18 -2.95 4.49
C ASN A 603 20.62 -2.40 4.46
N GLN A 604 20.94 -1.47 3.55
CA GLN A 604 22.26 -0.87 3.40
C GLN A 604 22.25 0.66 3.60
N ALA A 605 21.34 1.17 4.45
CA ALA A 605 21.11 2.59 4.72
C ALA A 605 22.38 3.46 4.89
N ALA A 606 23.40 2.96 5.60
CA ALA A 606 24.65 3.70 5.82
C ALA A 606 25.48 3.96 4.54
N ARG A 607 25.20 3.25 3.44
CA ARG A 607 25.92 3.36 2.16
C ARG A 607 25.25 4.32 1.18
N HIS A 608 23.95 4.56 1.35
CA HIS A 608 23.18 5.48 0.51
C HIS A 608 23.40 6.93 0.96
N THR A 609 24.54 7.51 0.55
CA THR A 609 25.01 8.83 1.02
C THR A 609 24.60 10.01 0.14
N GLY A 610 23.97 9.73 -1.00
CA GLY A 610 23.54 10.74 -1.97
C GLY A 610 22.16 11.29 -1.63
N THR A 611 21.21 11.14 -2.56
CA THR A 611 19.86 11.68 -2.46
C THR A 611 18.83 10.59 -2.19
N LEU A 612 17.88 10.86 -1.29
CA LEU A 612 16.59 10.18 -1.23
C LEU A 612 15.55 11.08 -1.89
N ASP A 613 14.85 10.57 -2.90
CA ASP A 613 13.82 11.29 -3.63
C ASP A 613 12.48 10.53 -3.55
N VAL A 614 11.52 11.08 -2.81
CA VAL A 614 10.17 10.53 -2.64
C VAL A 614 9.23 11.29 -3.57
N ASN A 615 9.06 10.75 -4.78
CA ASN A 615 8.40 11.38 -5.90
C ASN A 615 6.92 11.03 -5.93
N ALA A 616 6.06 12.02 -5.67
CA ALA A 616 4.61 11.96 -5.73
C ALA A 616 3.97 10.86 -4.86
N GLY A 617 2.72 11.08 -4.46
CA GLY A 617 1.92 9.99 -3.95
C GLY A 617 0.44 10.32 -3.80
N THR A 618 -0.38 9.28 -3.78
CA THR A 618 -1.78 9.39 -3.35
C THR A 618 -1.77 9.60 -1.83
N ALA A 619 -2.77 10.29 -1.27
CA ALA A 619 -2.88 10.45 0.17
C ALA A 619 -3.18 9.09 0.85
N GLY A 620 -2.16 8.24 0.99
CA GLY A 620 -2.09 7.19 2.00
C GLY A 620 -1.92 7.81 3.39
N THR A 621 -1.89 6.99 4.44
CA THR A 621 -1.72 7.50 5.81
C THR A 621 -0.27 7.79 6.17
N PHE A 622 0.71 7.01 5.69
CA PHE A 622 2.15 7.28 5.87
C PHE A 622 3.05 6.42 4.96
N LEU A 623 4.27 6.90 4.70
CA LEU A 623 5.42 6.16 4.19
C LEU A 623 6.56 6.21 5.23
N ASN A 624 6.88 5.07 5.83
CA ASN A 624 7.95 4.95 6.82
C ASN A 624 9.21 4.33 6.22
N LEU A 625 10.37 4.93 6.49
CA LEU A 625 11.68 4.44 6.06
C LEU A 625 12.48 3.94 7.27
N ASP A 626 12.69 2.63 7.32
CA ASP A 626 13.35 1.92 8.41
C ASP A 626 14.73 1.38 7.99
N THR A 627 15.55 1.01 8.98
CA THR A 627 16.91 0.49 8.80
C THR A 627 17.18 -0.71 9.70
N VAL A 628 18.18 -1.51 9.36
CA VAL A 628 18.45 -2.77 10.09
C VAL A 628 18.97 -2.50 11.49
N GLY A 629 18.36 -3.17 12.48
CA GLY A 629 18.85 -3.17 13.86
C GLY A 629 18.54 -1.90 14.64
N THR A 630 17.91 -0.90 14.04
CA THR A 630 17.28 0.16 14.82
C THR A 630 16.00 -0.43 15.38
N GLY A 631 15.79 -0.42 16.70
CA GLY A 631 14.53 -0.83 17.34
C GLY A 631 13.28 -0.06 16.87
N TYR A 632 13.45 0.80 15.86
CA TYR A 632 12.47 1.59 15.13
C TYR A 632 11.58 0.72 14.21
N THR A 633 10.94 -0.30 14.79
CA THR A 633 9.90 -1.01 14.06
C THR A 633 8.59 -0.25 14.23
N HIS A 634 8.29 0.67 13.30
CA HIS A 634 6.91 1.16 13.18
C HIS A 634 5.99 -0.07 13.12
N VAL A 635 4.92 -0.01 13.92
CA VAL A 635 4.15 -1.13 14.45
C VAL A 635 3.98 -2.29 13.46
N THR A 636 4.76 -3.36 13.66
CA THR A 636 4.55 -4.66 13.00
C THR A 636 3.32 -5.41 13.56
N THR A 637 2.40 -4.74 14.26
CA THR A 637 1.20 -5.36 14.87
C THR A 637 -0.09 -4.54 14.69
N GLY A 638 -0.82 -4.85 13.62
CA GLY A 638 -2.28 -4.99 13.54
C GLY A 638 -3.29 -3.90 13.96
N ALA A 639 -2.92 -2.71 14.40
CA ALA A 639 -3.92 -1.67 14.72
C ALA A 639 -4.09 -0.67 13.55
N ALA A 640 -5.24 -0.72 12.89
CA ALA A 640 -5.70 0.20 11.84
C ALA A 640 -6.00 1.64 12.35
N GLY A 641 -5.28 2.09 13.38
CA GLY A 641 -5.56 3.33 14.12
C GLY A 641 -4.43 4.36 14.11
N ASP A 642 -3.27 4.06 13.52
CA ASP A 642 -2.07 4.92 13.64
C ASP A 642 -1.97 6.00 12.56
N ALA A 643 -3.12 6.50 12.08
CA ALA A 643 -3.21 7.58 11.11
C ALA A 643 -2.84 8.96 11.69
N THR A 644 -2.16 9.03 12.83
CA THR A 644 -1.97 10.28 13.54
C THR A 644 -0.70 10.30 14.37
N THR A 645 0.48 10.18 13.74
CA THR A 645 1.71 10.65 14.40
C THR A 645 1.59 12.13 14.77
N ALA A 646 0.93 12.97 13.96
CA ALA A 646 0.67 14.37 14.29
C ALA A 646 -0.33 14.58 15.44
N ALA A 647 -1.46 13.85 15.47
CA ALA A 647 -2.40 13.97 16.58
C ALA A 647 -1.87 13.30 17.86
N ALA A 648 -1.04 12.25 17.75
CA ALA A 648 -0.33 11.64 18.86
C ALA A 648 0.86 12.48 19.34
N ALA A 649 1.48 13.27 18.47
CA ALA A 649 2.56 14.20 18.81
C ALA A 649 2.08 15.37 19.67
N VAL A 650 0.77 15.68 19.67
CA VAL A 650 0.15 16.73 20.51
C VAL A 650 -0.69 16.15 21.65
N ALA A 651 -1.07 14.86 21.58
CA ALA A 651 -1.94 14.24 22.58
C ALA A 651 -1.16 13.53 23.70
N GLU A 652 -1.59 13.72 24.95
CA GLU A 652 -1.23 12.93 26.14
C GLU A 652 -1.80 11.49 26.07
N THR A 653 -2.04 10.95 24.87
CA THR A 653 -2.69 9.64 24.73
C THR A 653 -1.73 8.52 25.14
N ARG A 654 -2.15 7.76 26.15
CA ARG A 654 -1.55 6.54 26.68
C ARG A 654 -1.51 5.41 25.62
N ASP A 655 -0.76 5.57 24.54
CA ASP A 655 -0.67 4.60 23.46
C ASP A 655 0.68 3.88 23.43
N ALA A 656 0.65 2.56 23.68
CA ALA A 656 1.80 1.69 23.56
C ALA A 656 2.36 1.58 22.12
N ALA A 657 1.68 2.15 21.11
CA ALA A 657 2.20 2.33 19.77
C ALA A 657 3.26 3.44 19.70
N VAL A 658 2.97 4.62 20.25
CA VAL A 658 3.87 5.81 20.31
C VAL A 658 5.20 5.47 20.98
N ALA A 659 5.12 4.69 22.05
CA ALA A 659 6.23 4.06 22.75
C ALA A 659 7.23 3.28 21.85
N ARG A 660 6.69 2.49 20.91
CA ARG A 660 7.49 1.61 20.04
C ARG A 660 8.14 2.37 18.89
N VAL A 661 7.53 3.49 18.49
CA VAL A 661 8.10 4.40 17.50
C VAL A 661 9.40 4.99 18.04
N PHE A 662 9.46 5.44 19.30
CA PHE A 662 10.64 6.17 19.80
C PHE A 662 11.56 5.38 20.75
N ALA A 663 11.30 4.09 21.00
CA ALA A 663 12.13 3.27 21.88
C ALA A 663 13.53 3.00 21.29
N GLN A 664 14.58 3.38 22.05
CA GLN A 664 15.94 3.01 21.71
C GLN A 664 16.15 1.50 21.89
N GLY A 665 16.52 0.82 20.82
CA GLY A 665 16.83 -0.60 20.80
C GLY A 665 17.93 -0.92 19.81
N SER A 666 19.18 -0.89 20.28
CA SER A 666 20.36 -1.47 19.65
C SER A 666 21.06 -0.69 18.54
N THR A 667 22.27 -1.16 18.23
CA THR A 667 23.36 -0.63 17.38
C THR A 667 23.00 -0.50 15.89
N GLY A 668 21.77 -0.07 15.57
CA GLY A 668 21.25 0.03 14.22
C GLY A 668 21.94 1.11 13.39
N THR A 669 21.80 0.99 12.07
CA THR A 669 22.44 1.91 11.10
C THR A 669 21.44 2.95 10.61
N ASP A 670 21.52 4.19 11.07
CA ASP A 670 20.64 5.27 10.60
C ASP A 670 20.82 5.59 9.10
N LEU A 671 19.87 6.34 8.52
CA LEU A 671 19.99 6.83 7.15
C LEU A 671 21.14 7.83 7.00
N ALA A 672 21.94 7.66 5.95
CA ALA A 672 23.14 8.48 5.70
C ALA A 672 22.99 9.47 4.52
N PHE A 673 21.77 9.69 4.02
CA PHE A 673 21.51 10.57 2.88
C PHE A 673 21.95 12.01 3.16
N ALA A 674 22.64 12.62 2.19
CA ALA A 674 22.99 14.04 2.23
C ALA A 674 21.76 14.94 2.02
N SER A 675 20.77 14.47 1.25
CA SER A 675 19.50 15.17 1.11
C SER A 675 18.31 14.24 0.93
N VAL A 676 17.17 14.67 1.48
CA VAL A 676 15.85 14.05 1.30
C VAL A 676 14.94 15.06 0.60
N THR A 677 14.34 14.67 -0.51
CA THR A 677 13.38 15.51 -1.24
C THR A 677 12.05 14.76 -1.34
N ALA A 678 10.98 15.38 -0.86
CA ALA A 678 9.62 14.86 -0.85
C ALA A 678 8.59 15.99 -1.09
N ALA A 679 9.00 17.08 -1.75
CA ALA A 679 8.19 18.29 -1.90
C ALA A 679 6.84 18.06 -2.60
N ASP A 680 6.77 17.06 -3.48
CA ASP A 680 5.55 16.69 -4.21
C ASP A 680 4.80 15.51 -3.55
N PHE A 681 5.25 15.05 -2.38
CA PHE A 681 4.60 13.98 -1.62
C PHE A 681 3.44 14.52 -0.79
N ALA A 682 2.29 13.85 -0.87
CA ALA A 682 1.05 14.28 -0.22
C ALA A 682 0.70 13.47 1.05
N GLY A 683 1.38 12.34 1.28
CA GLY A 683 1.24 11.54 2.50
C GLY A 683 2.24 11.96 3.58
N ASN A 684 2.16 11.31 4.74
CA ASN A 684 3.07 11.56 5.87
C ASN A 684 4.36 10.75 5.69
N LEU A 685 5.50 11.41 5.57
CA LEU A 685 6.82 10.79 5.46
C LEU A 685 7.49 10.71 6.83
N GLU A 686 7.93 9.50 7.21
CA GLU A 686 8.59 9.24 8.49
C GLU A 686 9.96 8.59 8.28
N PHE A 687 11.02 9.16 8.85
CA PHE A 687 12.37 8.60 8.73
C PHE A 687 13.34 9.06 9.82
N ARG A 688 14.39 8.25 10.04
CA ARG A 688 15.46 8.51 11.00
C ARG A 688 16.79 8.85 10.32
N LEU A 689 17.30 10.05 10.62
CA LEU A 689 18.57 10.57 10.12
C LEU A 689 19.73 10.23 11.06
N GLY A 690 20.85 9.87 10.44
CA GLY A 690 22.09 9.49 11.13
C GLY A 690 23.06 10.63 11.40
N THR A 691 24.35 10.29 11.39
CA THR A 691 25.45 11.17 11.83
C THR A 691 25.82 12.28 10.84
N THR A 692 25.29 12.25 9.61
CA THR A 692 25.60 13.24 8.57
C THR A 692 24.70 14.47 8.70
N ASN A 693 25.15 15.59 8.15
CA ASN A 693 24.25 16.73 8.01
C ASN A 693 23.34 16.50 6.80
N THR A 694 22.05 16.77 6.98
CA THR A 694 21.07 16.46 5.95
C THR A 694 20.25 17.70 5.60
N ASN A 695 19.98 17.86 4.31
CA ASN A 695 18.98 18.80 3.79
C ASN A 695 17.68 18.03 3.50
N ALA A 696 16.62 18.25 4.26
CA ALA A 696 15.31 17.64 4.01
C ALA A 696 14.30 18.69 3.54
N GLN A 697 13.69 18.46 2.39
CA GLN A 697 12.55 19.21 1.90
C GLN A 697 11.35 18.26 1.83
N LEU A 698 10.37 18.48 2.70
CA LEU A 698 9.22 17.60 2.90
C LEU A 698 7.97 18.16 2.20
N GLY A 699 6.86 17.43 2.33
CA GLY A 699 5.71 17.49 1.44
C GLY A 699 4.56 18.35 1.96
N SER A 700 3.34 17.87 1.73
CA SER A 700 2.10 18.49 2.25
C SER A 700 1.38 17.62 3.30
N GLY A 701 2.02 16.51 3.69
CA GLY A 701 1.54 15.65 4.77
C GLY A 701 2.07 16.12 6.13
N ASP A 702 1.68 15.43 7.19
CA ASP A 702 2.22 15.67 8.53
C ASP A 702 3.50 14.84 8.71
N ASP A 703 4.66 15.42 8.37
CA ASP A 703 5.90 14.69 8.23
C ASP A 703 6.66 14.57 9.58
N THR A 704 7.46 13.50 9.75
CA THR A 704 8.23 13.25 10.98
C THR A 704 9.70 12.96 10.67
N VAL A 705 10.60 13.79 11.21
CA VAL A 705 12.05 13.63 11.06
C VAL A 705 12.68 13.35 12.41
N ILE A 706 13.37 12.21 12.53
CA ILE A 706 14.05 11.82 13.77
C ILE A 706 15.55 12.03 13.63
N PHE A 707 16.12 12.82 14.54
CA PHE A 707 17.56 13.00 14.66
C PHE A 707 18.12 12.10 15.76
N ALA A 708 18.99 11.17 15.38
CA ALA A 708 19.73 10.33 16.32
C ALA A 708 21.00 11.02 16.87
N ASP A 709 21.60 10.42 17.91
CA ASP A 709 22.82 10.91 18.55
C ASP A 709 24.04 10.84 17.59
N LYS A 710 24.55 12.00 17.18
CA LYS A 710 25.69 12.11 16.24
C LYS A 710 27.02 11.80 16.96
N THR A 711 27.41 10.52 17.04
CA THR A 711 28.70 10.13 17.63
C THR A 711 29.89 10.81 16.91
N GLY A 712 30.69 11.61 17.64
CA GLY A 712 31.93 12.22 17.14
C GLY A 712 31.83 13.69 16.69
N ILE A 713 30.62 14.26 16.61
CA ILE A 713 30.41 15.71 16.62
C ILE A 713 30.26 16.09 18.10
N SER A 714 30.80 17.24 18.53
CA SER A 714 31.06 17.54 19.95
C SER A 714 29.92 17.13 20.90
N ALA A 715 30.26 16.60 22.08
CA ALA A 715 29.32 16.10 23.11
C ALA A 715 28.27 17.11 23.64
N ALA A 716 28.15 18.30 23.02
CA ALA A 716 27.19 19.35 23.34
C ALA A 716 26.08 19.53 22.27
N THR A 717 26.19 18.87 21.10
CA THR A 717 25.26 19.03 19.97
C THR A 717 24.93 17.66 19.36
N SER A 718 24.21 16.83 20.11
CA SER A 718 23.67 15.56 19.61
C SER A 718 22.43 15.84 18.74
N GLY A 719 22.41 15.34 17.49
CA GLY A 719 21.24 15.42 16.60
C GLY A 719 21.23 16.63 15.65
N LEU A 720 20.37 17.62 15.93
CA LEU A 720 20.16 18.81 15.10
C LEU A 720 21.33 19.81 15.24
N THR A 721 21.91 20.22 14.11
CA THR A 721 23.01 21.18 14.03
C THR A 721 22.69 22.34 13.09
N ILE A 722 23.49 23.41 13.15
CA ILE A 722 23.39 24.56 12.23
C ILE A 722 23.68 24.22 10.76
N GLN A 723 24.11 23.00 10.45
CA GLN A 723 24.40 22.53 9.11
C GLN A 723 23.23 21.72 8.53
N ASP A 724 22.31 21.27 9.38
CA ASP A 724 21.07 20.63 8.96
C ASP A 724 20.12 21.72 8.41
N THR A 725 19.34 21.38 7.38
CA THR A 725 18.32 22.27 6.79
C THR A 725 17.06 21.45 6.62
N ILE A 726 15.94 21.90 7.22
CA ILE A 726 14.67 21.18 7.18
C ILE A 726 13.58 22.16 6.75
N ALA A 727 12.87 21.81 5.68
CA ALA A 727 11.63 22.45 5.28
C ALA A 727 10.51 21.41 5.42
N GLY A 728 9.67 21.55 6.45
CA GLY A 728 8.52 20.67 6.73
C GLY A 728 7.45 20.73 5.64
N GLY A 729 7.34 21.86 4.96
CA GLY A 729 6.35 22.01 3.89
C GLY A 729 5.05 22.52 4.46
N ALA A 730 3.93 21.88 4.12
CA ALA A 730 2.62 22.21 4.68
C ALA A 730 2.12 21.04 5.51
N GLY A 731 1.56 21.28 6.70
CA GLY A 731 1.11 20.18 7.55
C GLY A 731 1.36 20.50 9.01
N THR A 732 1.35 19.47 9.86
CA THR A 732 1.87 19.54 11.23
C THR A 732 3.15 18.73 11.31
N ASP A 733 4.27 19.39 11.05
CA ASP A 733 5.55 18.69 10.92
C ASP A 733 6.28 18.55 12.26
N THR A 734 6.80 17.36 12.51
CA THR A 734 7.41 16.97 13.78
C THR A 734 8.90 16.71 13.63
N ILE A 735 9.71 17.39 14.44
CA ILE A 735 11.11 17.02 14.67
C ILE A 735 11.20 16.26 15.98
N VAL A 736 11.80 15.07 15.92
CA VAL A 736 12.10 14.27 17.10
C VAL A 736 13.60 14.31 17.35
N LEU A 737 13.96 14.68 18.58
CA LEU A 737 15.34 14.69 19.04
C LEU A 737 15.57 13.46 19.90
N ASP A 738 16.35 12.49 19.42
CA ASP A 738 16.70 11.26 20.14
C ASP A 738 18.14 11.35 20.66
N GLY A 739 18.32 11.45 21.99
CA GLY A 739 19.64 11.69 22.60
C GLY A 739 19.88 10.94 23.92
N THR A 740 21.16 10.64 24.18
CA THR A 740 21.58 9.90 25.40
C THR A 740 22.27 10.74 26.48
N GLY A 741 22.49 12.04 26.22
CA GLY A 741 23.26 12.95 27.08
C GLY A 741 22.59 14.31 27.35
N VAL A 742 23.40 15.32 27.70
CA VAL A 742 22.91 16.71 27.83
C VAL A 742 22.89 17.36 26.44
N MET A 743 21.70 17.68 25.95
CA MET A 743 21.51 18.36 24.68
C MET A 743 21.23 19.84 24.91
N THR A 744 21.86 20.73 24.15
CA THR A 744 21.58 22.17 24.21
C THR A 744 21.29 22.70 22.81
N LEU A 745 20.09 23.26 22.62
CA LEU A 745 19.64 23.86 21.37
C LEU A 745 19.36 25.34 21.59
N GLY A 746 19.94 26.17 20.73
CA GLY A 746 19.90 27.62 20.83
C GLY A 746 19.33 28.28 19.59
N ALA A 747 19.42 29.61 19.55
CA ALA A 747 18.92 30.42 18.45
C ALA A 747 19.53 30.06 17.08
N SER A 748 20.76 29.52 17.08
CA SER A 748 21.50 29.20 15.88
C SER A 748 20.92 28.01 15.12
N GLU A 749 20.46 26.98 15.84
CA GLU A 749 19.94 25.72 15.29
C GLU A 749 18.60 25.92 14.57
N TRP A 750 17.85 26.96 14.91
CA TRP A 750 16.58 27.31 14.28
C TRP A 750 16.72 28.01 12.92
N THR A 751 17.96 28.36 12.52
CA THR A 751 18.20 29.23 11.35
C THR A 751 17.74 28.61 10.03
N ASN A 752 17.88 27.30 9.91
CA ASN A 752 17.62 26.56 8.68
C ASN A 752 16.39 25.64 8.79
N LEU A 753 15.53 25.88 9.77
CA LEU A 753 14.25 25.19 9.89
C LEU A 753 13.16 26.06 9.25
N SER A 754 12.13 25.45 8.67
CA SER A 754 10.91 26.12 8.21
C SER A 754 9.75 25.13 8.16
N GLY A 755 8.52 25.57 8.45
CA GLY A 755 7.34 24.70 8.50
C GLY A 755 7.48 23.62 9.59
N VAL A 756 7.96 23.97 10.80
CA VAL A 756 8.08 22.99 11.90
C VAL A 756 7.13 23.40 13.01
N ASP A 757 6.20 22.51 13.38
CA ASP A 757 5.14 22.80 14.35
C ASP A 757 5.38 22.12 15.70
N VAL A 758 6.03 20.95 15.69
CA VAL A 758 6.23 20.13 16.88
C VAL A 758 7.70 19.76 17.07
N LEU A 759 8.19 19.96 18.29
CA LEU A 759 9.46 19.44 18.77
C LEU A 759 9.20 18.37 19.83
N ARG A 760 9.55 17.12 19.52
CA ARG A 760 9.43 15.99 20.43
C ARG A 760 10.78 15.60 21.00
N LEU A 761 10.85 15.42 22.30
CA LEU A 761 12.05 15.00 23.00
C LEU A 761 11.96 13.50 23.26
N ALA A 762 12.90 12.75 22.70
CA ALA A 762 13.06 11.31 22.89
C ALA A 762 14.46 11.04 23.43
N GLY A 763 14.63 10.04 24.28
CA GLY A 763 15.95 9.74 24.83
C GLY A 763 15.92 8.75 25.97
N VAL A 764 17.10 8.51 26.54
CA VAL A 764 17.26 7.55 27.64
C VAL A 764 17.03 8.19 29.01
N ALA A 765 16.63 7.36 29.97
CA ALA A 765 16.47 7.71 31.38
C ALA A 765 17.58 8.64 31.90
N GLY A 766 17.21 9.84 32.35
CA GLY A 766 18.14 10.80 32.95
C GLY A 766 18.86 11.73 31.95
N GLY A 767 18.50 11.71 30.66
CA GLY A 767 18.91 12.73 29.70
C GLY A 767 18.39 14.14 30.07
N THR A 768 19.09 15.19 29.65
CA THR A 768 18.70 16.59 29.91
C THR A 768 18.68 17.39 28.62
N PHE A 769 17.57 18.06 28.33
CA PHE A 769 17.39 18.93 27.17
C PHE A 769 17.31 20.40 27.61
N ASN A 770 18.24 21.22 27.13
CA ASN A 770 18.22 22.67 27.31
C ASN A 770 17.80 23.32 26.00
N ILE A 771 16.59 23.86 25.92
CA ILE A 771 16.01 24.36 24.67
C ILE A 771 15.71 25.85 24.85
N ARG A 772 16.38 26.70 24.09
CA ARG A 772 16.06 28.12 24.03
C ARG A 772 15.12 28.39 22.86
N VAL A 773 13.87 28.72 23.17
CA VAL A 773 12.84 29.04 22.18
C VAL A 773 12.97 30.51 21.79
N THR A 774 12.89 30.79 20.49
CA THR A 774 12.98 32.16 19.94
C THR A 774 11.77 32.45 19.05
N ASP A 775 11.56 33.73 18.74
CA ASP A 775 10.55 34.15 17.75
C ASP A 775 10.76 33.51 16.37
N GLN A 776 12.00 33.13 16.05
CA GLN A 776 12.31 32.45 14.81
C GLN A 776 11.70 31.06 14.79
N LEU A 777 11.99 30.20 15.79
CA LEU A 777 11.43 28.85 15.86
C LEU A 777 9.90 28.87 15.90
N ALA A 778 9.31 29.67 16.79
CA ALA A 778 7.85 29.80 16.87
C ALA A 778 7.23 30.39 15.60
N GLY A 779 7.99 31.20 14.85
CA GLY A 779 7.58 31.78 13.58
C GLY A 779 7.68 30.84 12.39
N GLN A 780 8.35 29.69 12.52
CA GLN A 780 8.41 28.67 11.49
C GLN A 780 7.15 27.78 11.46
N ALA A 781 6.36 27.75 12.53
CA ALA A 781 5.15 26.94 12.61
C ALA A 781 4.05 27.46 11.67
N ASP A 782 3.44 26.54 10.93
CA ASP A 782 2.37 26.81 9.97
C ASP A 782 1.11 27.33 10.69
N ALA A 783 0.91 26.92 11.94
CA ALA A 783 -0.23 27.28 12.79
C ALA A 783 -0.19 28.70 13.39
N GLY A 784 0.64 29.62 12.86
CA GLY A 784 0.48 31.05 13.14
C GLY A 784 1.18 31.55 14.42
N GLY A 785 2.39 31.06 14.71
CA GLY A 785 3.26 31.64 15.73
C GLY A 785 3.33 30.91 17.06
N ARG A 786 2.89 29.65 17.10
CA ARG A 786 2.98 28.77 18.27
C ARG A 786 3.75 27.51 17.93
N ILE A 787 4.76 27.18 18.73
CA ILE A 787 5.49 25.91 18.64
C ILE A 787 5.03 24.98 19.77
N THR A 788 4.88 23.69 19.48
CA THR A 788 4.57 22.66 20.49
C THR A 788 5.85 21.92 20.87
N ILE A 789 6.11 21.76 22.17
CA ILE A 789 7.24 21.01 22.70
C ILE A 789 6.69 19.89 23.58
N VAL A 790 7.03 18.65 23.28
CA VAL A 790 6.54 17.48 24.00
C VAL A 790 7.69 16.69 24.58
N ASN A 791 7.74 16.66 25.91
CA ASN A 791 8.64 15.82 26.70
C ASN A 791 7.86 14.66 27.36
N ASN A 792 7.15 13.89 26.54
CA ASN A 792 6.33 12.76 26.98
C ASN A 792 6.56 11.61 26.00
N ASP A 793 7.07 10.48 26.48
CA ASP A 793 7.41 9.32 25.65
C ASP A 793 6.20 8.43 25.31
N GLY A 794 5.04 8.67 25.93
CA GLY A 794 3.81 7.90 25.74
C GLY A 794 3.80 6.52 26.45
N LEU A 795 4.89 6.17 27.16
CA LEU A 795 5.02 4.93 27.94
C LEU A 795 4.64 5.16 29.39
N LEU A 796 4.15 4.10 30.04
CA LEU A 796 3.80 4.11 31.48
C LEU A 796 4.44 2.94 32.22
N THR A 797 5.38 2.27 31.57
CA THR A 797 5.88 0.96 31.99
C THR A 797 7.39 0.81 31.82
N ALA A 798 8.09 1.86 31.39
CA ALA A 798 9.51 1.82 31.08
C ALA A 798 10.17 3.13 31.53
N ASP A 799 11.27 3.01 32.28
CA ASP A 799 11.93 4.08 33.02
C ASP A 799 12.59 5.20 32.15
N GLN A 800 12.06 5.64 31.00
CA GLN A 800 12.75 6.57 30.08
C GLN A 800 12.25 8.01 30.14
N GLU A 801 12.45 8.68 31.29
CA GLU A 801 12.09 10.09 31.41
C GLU A 801 13.28 11.05 31.32
N LEU A 802 13.00 12.24 30.78
CA LEU A 802 13.97 13.29 30.50
C LEU A 802 13.69 14.54 31.33
N THR A 803 14.75 15.22 31.74
CA THR A 803 14.68 16.59 32.27
C THR A 803 14.65 17.58 31.11
N ALA A 804 13.62 18.41 30.98
CA ALA A 804 13.58 19.49 29.98
C ALA A 804 13.65 20.87 30.65
N ASN A 805 14.58 21.69 30.17
CA ASN A 805 14.76 23.08 30.54
C ASN A 805 14.40 23.96 29.34
N ILE A 806 13.23 24.59 29.37
CA ILE A 806 12.67 25.38 28.27
C ILE A 806 12.86 26.87 28.57
N ASP A 807 13.78 27.54 27.87
CA ASP A 807 14.04 28.99 28.00
C ASP A 807 13.24 29.80 26.98
N LEU A 808 12.20 30.49 27.46
CA LEU A 808 11.29 31.32 26.65
C LEU A 808 11.71 32.79 26.63
N ARG A 809 12.75 33.21 27.35
CA ARG A 809 13.08 34.64 27.55
C ARG A 809 13.42 35.40 26.26
N ALA A 810 13.71 34.70 25.16
CA ALA A 810 14.03 35.27 23.86
C ALA A 810 12.81 35.48 22.94
N MET A 811 11.60 35.19 23.43
CA MET A 811 10.37 35.34 22.65
C MET A 811 9.71 36.71 22.88
N SER A 812 9.04 37.20 21.85
CA SER A 812 8.13 38.34 21.92
C SER A 812 6.76 37.93 22.46
N ALA A 813 5.98 38.90 22.95
CA ALA A 813 4.60 38.68 23.39
C ALA A 813 3.63 38.25 22.26
N SER A 814 4.09 38.22 21.01
CA SER A 814 3.28 37.83 19.84
C SER A 814 3.48 36.38 19.40
N ARG A 815 4.35 35.64 20.08
CA ARG A 815 4.66 34.24 19.83
C ARG A 815 4.43 33.42 21.09
N PHE A 816 4.09 32.16 20.91
CA PHE A 816 3.62 31.32 22.00
C PHE A 816 4.24 29.93 21.97
N VAL A 817 4.23 29.25 23.12
CA VAL A 817 4.63 27.85 23.26
C VAL A 817 3.50 27.05 23.89
N THR A 818 3.33 25.83 23.41
CA THR A 818 2.67 24.77 24.15
C THR A 818 3.73 23.79 24.63
N PHE A 819 3.92 23.66 25.93
CA PHE A 819 4.83 22.69 26.54
C PHE A 819 4.03 21.61 27.25
N VAL A 820 4.32 20.36 26.93
CA VAL A 820 3.75 19.17 27.56
C VAL A 820 4.90 18.39 28.19
N GLY A 821 4.95 18.36 29.51
CA GLY A 821 5.94 17.63 30.31
C GLY A 821 5.70 16.12 30.33
N ASN A 822 6.49 15.42 31.14
CA ASN A 822 6.50 13.95 31.23
C ASN A 822 5.30 13.40 32.02
N ASN A 823 4.94 12.14 31.80
CA ASN A 823 3.76 11.50 32.41
C ASN A 823 4.07 10.71 33.70
N SER A 824 5.20 10.97 34.38
CA SER A 824 5.64 10.35 35.64
C SER A 824 5.42 8.83 35.74
N ASP A 825 6.34 8.04 35.19
CA ASP A 825 6.51 6.63 35.53
C ASP A 825 6.96 6.49 37.00
N LEU A 826 6.54 5.41 37.66
CA LEU A 826 6.44 5.19 39.11
C LEU A 826 7.76 5.34 39.92
N THR A 827 8.90 5.63 39.27
CA THR A 827 10.25 5.59 39.86
C THR A 827 11.14 6.79 39.52
N ALA A 828 10.83 7.58 38.49
CA ALA A 828 11.71 8.63 37.99
C ALA A 828 11.47 9.99 38.71
N THR A 829 12.55 10.74 38.93
CA THR A 829 12.55 12.05 39.63
C THR A 829 13.04 13.16 38.70
N THR A 830 12.50 13.19 37.49
CA THR A 830 12.86 14.22 36.51
C THR A 830 12.24 15.57 36.89
N VAL A 831 12.87 16.65 36.42
CA VAL A 831 12.43 18.03 36.70
C VAL A 831 12.19 18.72 35.38
N GLN A 832 10.98 19.22 35.18
CA GLN A 832 10.69 20.12 34.08
C GLN A 832 10.87 21.57 34.54
N THR A 833 11.74 22.32 33.88
CA THR A 833 11.93 23.75 34.15
C THR A 833 11.48 24.58 32.97
N VAL A 834 10.53 25.50 33.18
CA VAL A 834 10.18 26.52 32.18
C VAL A 834 10.65 27.87 32.67
N ILE A 835 11.45 28.57 31.85
CA ILE A 835 12.07 29.84 32.18
C ILE A 835 11.41 30.97 31.39
N VAL A 836 10.93 32.00 32.08
CA VAL A 836 10.16 33.13 31.53
C VAL A 836 10.72 34.48 32.01
N ASN A 837 10.21 35.56 31.42
CA ASN A 837 10.38 36.95 31.87
C ASN A 837 9.04 37.70 31.76
N ASP A 838 9.03 39.00 32.06
CA ASP A 838 7.83 39.87 31.98
C ASP A 838 7.09 39.79 30.64
N VAL A 839 7.81 39.59 29.54
CA VAL A 839 7.21 39.54 28.19
C VAL A 839 6.49 38.22 27.94
N THR A 840 7.01 37.12 28.50
CA THR A 840 6.51 35.76 28.22
C THR A 840 5.63 35.17 29.32
N ALA A 841 5.60 35.76 30.50
CA ALA A 841 4.59 35.49 31.52
C ALA A 841 3.32 36.30 31.22
N ASN A 842 2.53 35.89 30.21
CA ASN A 842 1.42 36.68 29.68
C ASN A 842 0.09 35.90 29.51
N GLY A 843 0.02 34.68 30.04
CA GLY A 843 -1.18 33.84 30.01
C GLY A 843 -1.54 33.21 28.66
N GLN A 844 -0.74 33.45 27.61
CA GLN A 844 -0.96 32.87 26.28
C GLN A 844 -0.18 31.57 26.03
N ASN A 845 0.92 31.36 26.76
CA ASN A 845 1.64 30.09 26.75
C ASN A 845 0.80 29.01 27.43
N ILE A 846 0.82 27.80 26.88
CA ILE A 846 0.19 26.62 27.49
C ILE A 846 1.32 25.79 28.06
N LEU A 847 1.40 25.67 29.38
CA LEU A 847 2.53 25.05 30.06
C LEU A 847 2.00 23.98 30.99
N ASN A 848 2.22 22.72 30.65
CA ASN A 848 1.95 21.59 31.51
C ASN A 848 3.30 20.95 31.91
N GLY A 849 3.65 20.98 33.19
CA GLY A 849 4.85 20.33 33.70
C GLY A 849 4.81 18.79 33.66
N GLY A 850 3.66 18.18 33.36
CA GLY A 850 3.48 16.73 33.33
C GLY A 850 2.74 16.16 34.54
N ASP A 851 2.48 14.86 34.56
CA ASP A 851 1.67 14.22 35.61
C ASP A 851 2.42 14.14 36.94
N ASN A 852 1.70 14.32 38.05
CA ASN A 852 2.20 14.15 39.41
C ASN A 852 1.73 12.80 39.97
N GLY A 853 2.39 11.68 39.61
CA GLY A 853 2.38 10.41 40.35
C GLY A 853 1.05 9.83 40.88
N THR A 854 -0.11 10.28 40.40
CA THR A 854 -1.42 9.90 40.92
C THR A 854 -2.27 9.44 39.76
N VAL A 855 -2.34 8.12 39.59
CA VAL A 855 -3.36 7.48 38.75
C VAL A 855 -4.72 7.85 39.35
N SER A 856 -5.37 8.88 38.82
CA SER A 856 -6.79 9.11 39.01
C SER A 856 -7.45 9.58 37.73
N GLU A 857 -7.51 8.68 36.75
CA GLU A 857 -8.71 8.59 35.91
C GLU A 857 -8.98 7.13 35.51
N TYR A 858 -9.41 6.31 36.48
CA TYR A 858 -10.23 5.13 36.18
C TYR A 858 -11.66 5.40 36.64
N THR A 859 -12.33 6.38 36.04
CA THR A 859 -13.79 6.44 36.04
C THR A 859 -14.30 6.82 34.64
N LEU A 860 -14.58 5.79 33.84
CA LEU A 860 -15.66 5.73 32.86
C LEU A 860 -15.97 7.01 32.03
N ASN A 861 -15.23 7.23 30.94
CA ASN A 861 -15.75 7.92 29.76
C ASN A 861 -15.49 7.13 28.46
N GLY A 862 -15.81 5.83 28.48
CA GLY A 862 -16.41 5.16 27.32
C GLY A 862 -15.58 4.95 26.05
N ARG A 863 -14.31 4.51 26.13
CA ARG A 863 -13.65 3.86 24.97
C ARG A 863 -12.97 2.54 25.33
N ASN A 864 -13.23 1.55 24.47
CA ASN A 864 -12.91 0.14 24.58
C ASN A 864 -11.41 -0.15 24.71
N PHE A 865 -11.02 -0.93 25.71
CA PHE A 865 -9.88 -1.84 25.59
C PHE A 865 -10.39 -3.18 25.08
N ALA A 866 -10.32 -3.35 23.75
CA ALA A 866 -10.43 -4.66 23.13
C ALA A 866 -9.03 -5.28 23.05
N GLY A 867 -8.83 -6.44 23.69
CA GLY A 867 -7.69 -7.32 23.42
C GLY A 867 -7.12 -8.02 24.64
N GLY A 868 -7.54 -9.27 24.89
CA GLY A 868 -6.80 -10.20 25.76
C GLY A 868 -7.68 -11.01 26.70
N ALA A 869 -8.12 -12.19 26.25
CA ALA A 869 -8.78 -13.19 27.09
C ALA A 869 -7.84 -13.64 28.22
N GLY A 870 -8.10 -13.21 29.47
CA GLY A 870 -7.39 -13.76 30.63
C GLY A 870 -7.43 -12.96 31.94
N ALA A 871 -7.78 -11.67 31.95
CA ALA A 871 -7.80 -10.90 33.19
C ALA A 871 -9.12 -11.12 33.97
N THR A 872 -9.08 -11.98 34.98
CA THR A 872 -10.20 -12.22 35.90
C THR A 872 -10.49 -10.99 36.75
N PHE A 873 -11.61 -10.32 36.45
CA PHE A 873 -12.17 -9.11 37.06
C PHE A 873 -12.63 -9.20 38.54
N ALA A 874 -11.97 -10.00 39.38
CA ALA A 874 -12.44 -10.20 40.76
C ALA A 874 -11.43 -9.88 41.86
N ASN A 875 -10.14 -9.72 41.56
CA ASN A 875 -9.11 -9.45 42.58
C ASN A 875 -8.41 -8.08 42.47
N GLN A 876 -8.77 -7.24 41.50
CA GLN A 876 -8.22 -5.87 41.43
C GLN A 876 -9.04 -4.87 42.25
N LEU A 877 -10.35 -5.09 42.42
CA LEU A 877 -11.23 -4.19 43.17
C LEU A 877 -10.89 -4.11 44.68
N ALA A 878 -10.17 -5.10 45.21
CA ALA A 878 -9.65 -5.10 46.57
C ALA A 878 -8.19 -4.61 46.68
N ALA A 879 -7.44 -4.62 45.58
CA ALA A 879 -6.10 -4.03 45.51
C ALA A 879 -6.19 -2.51 45.25
N ASP A 880 -7.16 -2.07 44.44
CA ASP A 880 -7.39 -0.66 44.09
C ASP A 880 -8.02 0.12 45.26
N ALA A 881 -8.77 -0.54 46.14
CA ALA A 881 -9.26 0.06 47.38
C ALA A 881 -8.16 0.22 48.46
N GLN A 882 -6.98 -0.39 48.26
CA GLN A 882 -5.86 -0.37 49.19
C GLN A 882 -4.62 0.34 48.63
N TYR A 883 -4.54 0.61 47.32
CA TYR A 883 -3.53 1.49 46.70
C TYR A 883 -3.87 2.99 46.85
N VAL A 884 -5.12 3.29 47.24
CA VAL A 884 -5.59 4.64 47.64
C VAL A 884 -5.15 4.99 49.09
N ILE A 885 -4.29 4.16 49.70
CA ILE A 885 -3.66 4.44 50.99
C ILE A 885 -2.15 4.21 50.85
N ASP A 886 -1.45 5.14 50.17
CA ASP A 886 -0.01 5.38 50.24
C ASP A 886 0.25 6.71 49.49
N ARG A 887 0.80 7.80 50.03
CA ARG A 887 1.71 7.95 51.17
C ARG A 887 1.21 9.06 52.11
N ASN A 888 1.24 8.78 53.41
CA ASN A 888 1.35 9.85 54.39
C ASN A 888 2.57 10.73 54.04
N ALA A 889 2.37 12.05 54.03
CA ALA A 889 3.37 13.07 54.31
C ALA A 889 4.68 13.02 53.47
N GLY A 890 4.76 13.91 52.48
CA GLY A 890 6.03 14.50 52.03
C GLY A 890 6.67 13.87 50.79
N LEU A 891 6.92 14.72 49.78
CA LEU A 891 8.11 14.71 48.94
C LEU A 891 8.37 13.47 48.05
N ALA A 892 7.42 13.07 47.22
CA ALA A 892 7.79 12.54 45.89
C ALA A 892 6.67 12.80 44.89
N GLY A 893 6.25 14.07 44.81
CA GLY A 893 5.23 14.55 43.89
C GLY A 893 5.66 15.90 43.33
N ASN A 894 5.47 16.08 42.01
CA ASN A 894 5.75 17.25 41.19
C ASN A 894 6.98 18.06 41.66
N ASN A 895 8.13 17.92 41.01
CA ASN A 895 9.32 18.75 41.28
C ASN A 895 9.57 19.82 40.21
N ASN A 896 8.56 20.11 39.38
CA ASN A 896 8.71 20.99 38.23
C ASN A 896 8.81 22.46 38.67
N VAL A 897 9.61 23.21 37.92
CA VAL A 897 10.00 24.59 38.26
C VAL A 897 9.52 25.58 37.21
N TYR A 898 8.70 26.53 37.61
CA TYR A 898 8.39 27.73 36.84
C TYR A 898 9.33 28.87 37.25
N SER A 899 10.29 29.21 36.40
CA SER A 899 11.37 30.14 36.73
C SER A 899 11.18 31.48 36.04
N ILE A 900 10.97 32.53 36.82
CA ILE A 900 10.74 33.91 36.36
C ILE A 900 12.03 34.71 36.55
N PHE A 901 12.43 35.46 35.52
CA PHE A 901 13.65 36.26 35.55
C PHE A 901 13.37 37.76 35.53
N ASN A 902 14.06 38.49 36.41
CA ASN A 902 14.03 39.95 36.56
C ASN A 902 12.61 40.53 36.77
N THR A 903 12.46 41.85 36.70
CA THR A 903 11.17 42.52 36.99
C THR A 903 10.06 41.89 36.18
N ALA A 904 9.00 41.46 36.85
CA ALA A 904 7.84 40.82 36.23
C ALA A 904 6.57 41.09 37.04
N GLU A 905 5.44 41.24 36.34
CA GLU A 905 4.10 41.21 36.94
C GLU A 905 3.40 39.90 36.52
N VAL A 906 3.12 39.03 37.48
CA VAL A 906 2.50 37.72 37.25
C VAL A 906 1.19 37.64 38.03
N THR A 907 0.10 37.70 37.28
CA THR A 907 -1.27 37.63 37.81
C THR A 907 -1.86 36.23 37.63
N VAL A 908 -3.03 35.98 38.23
CA VAL A 908 -3.82 34.75 37.99
C VAL A 908 -4.15 34.56 36.50
N GLY A 909 -4.28 35.65 35.73
CA GLY A 909 -4.51 35.58 34.29
C GLY A 909 -3.27 35.10 33.51
N ASP A 910 -2.07 35.41 34.01
CA ASP A 910 -0.82 34.98 33.38
C ASP A 910 -0.50 33.51 33.63
N LEU A 911 -1.05 32.95 34.71
CA LEU A 911 -0.89 31.56 35.13
C LEU A 911 -2.06 30.65 34.71
N GLN A 912 -3.12 31.19 34.10
CA GLN A 912 -4.35 30.46 33.78
C GLN A 912 -4.17 29.20 32.91
N ASN A 913 -3.09 29.15 32.13
CA ASN A 913 -2.75 28.05 31.22
C ASN A 913 -1.45 27.33 31.67
N THR A 914 -1.05 27.51 32.93
CA THR A 914 0.14 26.92 33.53
C THR A 914 -0.30 25.92 34.60
N SER A 915 0.22 24.70 34.52
CA SER A 915 -0.16 23.60 35.40
C SER A 915 1.01 22.70 35.73
N ASN A 916 0.92 22.00 36.86
CA ASN A 916 1.90 21.01 37.31
C ASN A 916 3.34 21.56 37.45
N PHE A 917 3.49 22.75 38.03
CA PHE A 917 4.72 23.34 38.56
C PHE A 917 4.61 23.63 40.06
N SER A 918 5.18 22.75 40.89
CA SER A 918 5.13 22.89 42.36
C SER A 918 6.05 23.99 42.92
N THR A 919 6.97 24.48 42.11
CA THR A 919 7.96 25.47 42.52
C THR A 919 7.95 26.66 41.56
N ILE A 920 7.73 27.87 42.09
CA ILE A 920 8.00 29.12 41.40
C ILE A 920 9.33 29.68 41.91
N THR A 921 10.27 29.95 41.02
CA THR A 921 11.50 30.66 41.37
C THR A 921 11.55 32.03 40.72
N PHE A 922 11.94 33.04 41.46
CA PHE A 922 12.24 34.37 40.93
C PHE A 922 13.74 34.60 40.98
N THR A 923 14.40 34.68 39.81
CA THR A 923 15.84 34.91 39.72
C THR A 923 16.15 36.31 39.21
N ASN A 924 16.94 37.06 39.96
CA ASN A 924 17.50 38.33 39.47
C ASN A 924 18.90 38.10 38.91
N ASP A 925 19.07 38.24 37.59
CA ASP A 925 20.35 38.10 36.90
C ASP A 925 20.93 39.44 36.42
N VAL A 926 20.41 40.57 36.91
CA VAL A 926 20.85 41.93 36.57
C VAL A 926 21.43 42.61 37.81
N ALA A 927 22.47 43.43 37.63
CA ALA A 927 23.12 44.18 38.72
C ALA A 927 22.30 45.40 39.19
N SER A 928 21.03 45.16 39.55
CA SER A 928 20.09 46.16 40.05
C SER A 928 18.97 45.48 40.84
N VAL A 929 18.25 46.23 41.67
CA VAL A 929 17.04 45.70 42.32
C VAL A 929 15.98 45.38 41.26
N GLN A 930 15.40 44.18 41.33
CA GLN A 930 14.30 43.74 40.47
C GLN A 930 13.13 43.29 41.35
N THR A 931 11.89 43.47 40.88
CA THR A 931 10.70 43.15 41.67
C THR A 931 9.80 42.16 40.94
N LEU A 932 9.42 41.07 41.60
CA LEU A 932 8.33 40.19 41.15
C LEU A 932 7.07 40.55 41.92
N ASN A 933 6.00 40.95 41.22
CA ASN A 933 4.65 41.02 41.78
C ASN A 933 3.89 39.75 41.38
N LEU A 934 3.57 38.89 42.35
CA LEU A 934 2.90 37.61 42.14
C LEU A 934 1.54 37.61 42.83
N THR A 935 0.46 37.40 42.08
CA THR A 935 -0.91 37.24 42.63
C THR A 935 -1.38 35.81 42.46
N LEU A 936 -1.89 35.19 43.52
CA LEU A 936 -2.37 33.81 43.54
C LEU A 936 -3.79 33.71 44.09
N ASP A 937 -4.53 32.73 43.58
CA ASP A 937 -5.81 32.29 44.13
C ASP A 937 -5.82 30.76 44.29
N SER A 938 -6.88 30.24 44.91
CA SER A 938 -7.02 28.80 45.16
C SER A 938 -6.98 27.96 43.87
N ALA A 939 -7.62 28.42 42.79
CA ALA A 939 -7.70 27.66 41.53
C ALA A 939 -6.34 27.61 40.81
N THR A 940 -5.57 28.70 40.88
CA THR A 940 -4.24 28.78 40.29
C THR A 940 -3.26 27.88 41.06
N VAL A 941 -3.31 27.87 42.40
CA VAL A 941 -2.45 27.00 43.21
C VAL A 941 -2.77 25.51 42.97
N ASP A 942 -4.06 25.15 42.92
CA ASP A 942 -4.55 23.79 42.58
C ASP A 942 -3.97 23.35 41.22
N ALA A 943 -4.17 24.15 40.17
CA ALA A 943 -3.66 23.85 38.83
C ALA A 943 -2.12 23.72 38.79
N LEU A 944 -1.40 24.58 39.51
CA LEU A 944 0.06 24.55 39.57
C LEU A 944 0.61 23.33 40.31
N VAL A 945 0.02 22.92 41.43
CA VAL A 945 0.57 21.81 42.22
C VAL A 945 0.11 20.46 41.67
N ASP A 946 -1.18 20.31 41.40
CA ASP A 946 -1.77 19.07 40.86
C ASP A 946 -3.08 19.36 40.10
N SER A 947 -2.98 19.62 38.80
CA SER A 947 -4.15 19.89 37.96
C SER A 947 -5.12 18.71 37.80
N ASN A 948 -4.70 17.48 38.15
CA ASN A 948 -5.50 16.26 38.00
C ASN A 948 -6.29 15.91 39.27
N HIS A 949 -6.05 16.61 40.37
CA HIS A 949 -6.69 16.37 41.65
C HIS A 949 -7.16 17.68 42.29
N THR A 950 -8.40 17.71 42.77
CA THR A 950 -8.89 18.87 43.52
C THR A 950 -8.47 18.77 44.99
N ALA A 951 -7.70 19.74 45.47
CA ALA A 951 -7.22 19.78 46.84
C ALA A 951 -8.34 19.72 47.90
N THR A 952 -8.12 18.97 48.98
CA THR A 952 -9.04 18.85 50.12
C THR A 952 -8.35 19.12 51.45
N ALA A 953 -9.11 19.37 52.52
CA ALA A 953 -8.54 19.59 53.85
C ALA A 953 -7.74 18.41 54.42
N THR A 954 -7.87 17.20 53.85
CA THR A 954 -7.09 16.01 54.21
C THR A 954 -5.95 15.71 53.24
N GLN A 955 -5.98 16.31 52.05
CA GLN A 955 -5.01 16.16 50.98
C GLN A 955 -4.55 17.57 50.60
N THR A 956 -3.76 18.16 51.50
CA THR A 956 -3.29 19.52 51.32
C THR A 956 -2.17 19.57 50.29
N GLU A 957 -2.20 20.57 49.43
CA GLU A 957 -1.18 20.78 48.39
C GLU A 957 -0.20 21.87 48.81
N THR A 958 1.08 21.72 48.46
CA THR A 958 2.11 22.68 48.83
C THR A 958 2.75 23.29 47.58
N LEU A 959 2.71 24.63 47.48
CA LEU A 959 3.43 25.40 46.46
C LEU A 959 4.65 26.09 47.09
N THR A 960 5.82 25.90 46.49
CA THR A 960 7.06 26.59 46.90
C THR A 960 7.32 27.82 46.05
N ILE A 961 7.62 28.96 46.66
CA ILE A 961 7.93 30.22 45.99
C ILE A 961 9.26 30.72 46.56
N ARG A 962 10.26 30.94 45.70
CA ARG A 962 11.60 31.35 46.15
C ARG A 962 12.20 32.47 45.32
N ALA A 963 12.67 33.53 45.97
CA ALA A 963 13.56 34.53 45.38
C ALA A 963 15.02 34.04 45.39
N ILE A 964 15.76 34.39 44.34
CA ILE A 964 17.16 34.02 44.15
C ILE A 964 17.91 35.24 43.59
N ASP A 965 18.81 35.80 44.37
CA ASP A 965 19.81 36.73 43.88
C ASP A 965 20.93 35.96 43.17
N ASN A 966 21.19 36.26 41.91
CA ASN A 966 22.31 35.64 41.22
C ASN A 966 23.63 36.06 41.89
N ALA A 967 24.23 35.14 42.65
CA ALA A 967 25.46 35.37 43.41
C ALA A 967 26.66 35.77 42.54
N VAL A 968 26.63 35.49 41.23
CA VAL A 968 27.67 35.90 40.26
C VAL A 968 27.55 37.38 39.91
N VAL A 969 26.36 37.96 40.01
CA VAL A 969 26.05 39.33 39.59
C VAL A 969 26.01 40.23 40.82
N VAL A 970 27.14 40.90 41.10
CA VAL A 970 27.24 41.83 42.23
C VAL A 970 26.21 42.95 42.10
N GLY A 971 25.33 43.08 43.09
CA GLY A 971 24.25 44.07 43.11
C GLY A 971 22.91 43.56 42.57
N ALA A 972 22.78 42.26 42.25
CA ALA A 972 21.48 41.62 42.08
C ALA A 972 20.77 41.51 43.45
N THR A 973 19.57 42.09 43.52
CA THR A 973 18.69 42.06 44.70
C THR A 973 17.25 41.85 44.23
N ALA A 974 16.61 40.77 44.66
CA ALA A 974 15.26 40.39 44.29
C ALA A 974 14.27 40.81 45.38
N ASN A 975 13.36 41.73 45.06
CA ASN A 975 12.19 42.04 45.90
C ASN A 975 11.01 41.15 45.47
N LEU A 976 10.49 40.35 46.38
CA LEU A 976 9.39 39.43 46.18
C LEU A 976 8.10 39.98 46.81
N ASN A 977 7.11 40.29 45.98
CA ASN A 977 5.79 40.76 46.40
C ASN A 977 4.72 39.68 46.10
N VAL A 978 4.40 38.84 47.08
CA VAL A 978 3.37 37.79 46.95
C VAL A 978 2.04 38.27 47.53
N GLN A 979 0.97 38.14 46.77
CA GLN A 979 -0.41 38.46 47.15
C GLN A 979 -1.29 37.21 46.99
N ALA A 980 -1.41 36.40 48.04
CA ALA A 980 -2.11 35.12 48.04
C ALA A 980 -3.23 35.01 49.10
N GLY A 981 -3.71 36.13 49.66
CA GLY A 981 -4.74 36.16 50.71
C GLY A 981 -6.11 35.57 50.37
N THR A 982 -6.32 35.11 49.13
CA THR A 982 -7.55 34.41 48.69
C THR A 982 -7.36 32.89 48.53
N VAL A 983 -6.16 32.38 48.80
CA VAL A 983 -5.86 30.95 48.83
C VAL A 983 -6.52 30.30 50.05
N GLY A 984 -7.21 29.18 49.86
CA GLY A 984 -7.96 28.47 50.90
C GLY A 984 -7.11 27.49 51.72
N GLY A 985 -7.60 27.10 52.90
CA GLY A 985 -6.83 26.31 53.88
C GLY A 985 -6.55 24.84 53.53
N GLN A 986 -6.84 24.43 52.30
CA GLN A 986 -6.39 23.17 51.71
C GLN A 986 -5.03 23.30 50.99
N PHE A 987 -4.48 24.50 50.90
CA PHE A 987 -3.17 24.75 50.32
C PHE A 987 -2.21 25.26 51.39
N ASN A 988 -0.93 24.96 51.23
CA ASN A 988 0.15 25.51 52.04
C ASN A 988 1.15 26.19 51.09
N LEU A 989 1.63 27.36 51.46
CA LEU A 989 2.66 28.09 50.73
C LEU A 989 3.98 28.04 51.49
N VAL A 990 5.05 27.66 50.80
CA VAL A 990 6.42 27.78 51.32
C VAL A 990 7.07 28.92 50.57
N VAL A 991 7.15 30.11 51.18
CA VAL A 991 7.64 31.32 50.55
C VAL A 991 8.97 31.74 51.19
N SER A 992 10.00 31.92 50.36
CA SER A 992 11.30 32.41 50.83
C SER A 992 11.81 33.57 49.97
N GLY A 993 12.04 34.71 50.61
CA GLY A 993 12.78 35.84 50.05
C GLY A 993 14.29 35.64 49.99
N ASP A 994 15.03 36.68 49.58
CA ASP A 994 16.51 36.67 49.57
C ASP A 994 17.09 37.91 50.28
N LYS A 995 17.63 38.92 49.58
CA LYS A 995 18.17 40.16 50.20
C LYS A 995 17.30 41.40 49.99
N GLY A 996 16.20 41.26 49.26
CA GLY A 996 15.31 42.36 48.90
C GLY A 996 14.37 42.74 50.03
N ALA A 997 13.71 43.89 49.88
CA ALA A 997 12.62 44.25 50.79
C ALA A 997 11.34 43.60 50.25
N ASP A 998 10.88 42.55 50.92
CA ASP A 998 9.85 41.64 50.43
C ASP A 998 8.49 41.96 51.07
N THR A 999 7.41 41.73 50.33
CA THR A 999 6.04 41.84 50.82
C THR A 999 5.31 40.54 50.55
N ILE A 1000 5.21 39.68 51.55
CA ILE A 1000 4.67 38.33 51.43
C ILE A 1000 3.36 38.26 52.21
N VAL A 1001 2.25 38.15 51.48
CA VAL A 1001 0.93 37.86 52.03
C VAL A 1001 0.51 36.49 51.54
N THR A 1002 0.46 35.52 52.45
CA THR A 1002 -0.04 34.17 52.17
C THR A 1002 -1.54 34.06 52.45
N GLY A 1003 -2.08 32.84 52.43
CA GLY A 1003 -3.51 32.56 52.38
C GLY A 1003 -4.06 32.01 53.70
N ALA A 1004 -5.07 31.17 53.60
CA ALA A 1004 -5.33 30.22 54.66
C ALA A 1004 -4.47 28.97 54.44
N GLY A 1005 -4.10 28.24 55.48
CA GLY A 1005 -3.23 27.07 55.35
C GLY A 1005 -2.32 26.88 56.55
N ALA A 1006 -1.33 26.00 56.42
CA ALA A 1006 -0.17 26.00 57.30
C ALA A 1006 1.04 26.47 56.48
N ASP A 1007 1.17 27.79 56.37
CA ASP A 1007 2.15 28.44 55.50
C ASP A 1007 3.52 28.54 56.21
N VAL A 1008 4.60 28.51 55.43
CA VAL A 1008 5.97 28.70 55.91
C VAL A 1008 6.58 29.89 55.19
N ILE A 1009 6.91 30.95 55.93
CA ILE A 1009 7.36 32.23 55.37
C ILE A 1009 8.75 32.56 55.90
N THR A 1010 9.68 32.80 54.99
CA THR A 1010 11.02 33.32 55.27
C THR A 1010 11.19 34.66 54.55
N GLY A 1011 11.32 35.76 55.30
CA GLY A 1011 11.53 37.10 54.73
C GLY A 1011 12.89 37.24 54.05
N GLY A 1012 13.95 36.87 54.79
CA GLY A 1012 15.31 37.01 54.28
C GLY A 1012 15.94 38.33 54.73
N ALA A 1013 17.04 38.74 54.11
CA ALA A 1013 17.62 40.06 54.40
C ALA A 1013 16.74 41.13 53.77
N GLY A 1014 16.62 42.28 54.41
CA GLY A 1014 15.75 43.34 53.93
C GLY A 1014 14.96 43.95 55.07
N ARG A 1015 13.93 44.72 54.71
CA ARG A 1015 12.86 45.04 55.64
C ARG A 1015 11.58 44.51 55.04
N ASP A 1016 11.08 43.44 55.61
CA ASP A 1016 10.02 42.66 55.01
C ASP A 1016 8.67 42.94 55.66
N VAL A 1017 7.61 42.68 54.91
CA VAL A 1017 6.23 42.73 55.38
C VAL A 1017 5.63 41.35 55.15
N LEU A 1018 5.40 40.62 56.23
CA LEU A 1018 4.98 39.22 56.22
C LEU A 1018 3.58 39.09 56.85
N SER A 1019 2.72 38.30 56.21
CA SER A 1019 1.36 38.00 56.66
C SER A 1019 1.07 36.53 56.37
N GLY A 1020 0.77 35.75 57.41
CA GLY A 1020 0.51 34.30 57.34
C GLY A 1020 -0.93 33.95 56.96
N GLY A 1021 -1.86 34.87 57.25
CA GLY A 1021 -3.29 34.72 57.00
C GLY A 1021 -3.98 33.85 58.05
N LEU A 1022 -4.72 32.84 57.61
CA LEU A 1022 -5.52 31.99 58.50
C LEU A 1022 -4.96 30.59 58.61
N GLY A 1023 -4.43 30.22 59.77
CA GLY A 1023 -4.14 28.83 60.07
C GLY A 1023 -3.02 28.70 61.09
N ASN A 1024 -2.12 27.73 60.88
CA ASN A 1024 -0.98 27.50 61.76
C ASN A 1024 0.29 27.84 60.99
N ASP A 1025 0.59 29.12 60.88
CA ASP A 1025 1.66 29.60 60.00
C ASP A 1025 3.00 29.64 60.74
N THR A 1026 4.10 29.48 60.02
CA THR A 1026 5.45 29.46 60.57
C THR A 1026 6.30 30.55 59.92
N PHE A 1027 6.72 31.53 60.71
CA PHE A 1027 7.66 32.57 60.29
C PHE A 1027 9.08 32.13 60.66
N VAL A 1028 9.95 31.95 59.68
CA VAL A 1028 11.27 31.33 59.83
C VAL A 1028 12.38 32.36 59.87
N PHE A 1029 13.13 32.33 60.97
CA PHE A 1029 14.31 33.18 61.23
C PHE A 1029 15.51 32.35 61.75
N ALA A 1030 15.48 31.03 61.51
CA ALA A 1030 16.45 30.05 62.00
C ALA A 1030 17.79 30.04 61.21
N ALA A 1031 18.72 29.15 61.61
CA ALA A 1031 20.12 29.23 61.21
C ALA A 1031 20.31 28.91 59.73
N GLY A 1032 21.01 29.79 59.01
CA GLY A 1032 21.26 29.64 57.57
C GLY A 1032 20.34 30.46 56.67
N VAL A 1033 19.34 31.14 57.25
CA VAL A 1033 18.61 32.22 56.58
C VAL A 1033 19.44 33.51 56.68
N THR A 1034 19.62 34.23 55.58
CA THR A 1034 20.33 35.52 55.52
C THR A 1034 19.49 36.68 56.05
N ASP A 1035 18.73 36.48 57.13
CA ASP A 1035 17.83 37.51 57.66
C ASP A 1035 18.57 38.52 58.56
N THR A 1036 18.20 39.80 58.43
CA THR A 1036 18.72 40.96 59.17
C THR A 1036 18.21 41.08 60.61
N VAL A 1037 17.36 40.15 61.05
CA VAL A 1037 16.85 40.00 62.41
C VAL A 1037 17.90 40.09 63.53
N ALA A 1038 19.19 39.87 63.21
CA ALA A 1038 20.34 40.04 64.12
C ALA A 1038 21.20 41.30 63.86
N ALA A 1039 20.63 42.47 63.53
CA ALA A 1039 21.40 43.73 63.47
C ALA A 1039 20.62 45.05 63.62
N ALA A 1040 19.36 45.05 64.07
CA ALA A 1040 18.53 46.25 64.02
C ALA A 1040 18.88 47.28 65.13
N ALA A 1041 19.76 48.23 64.82
CA ALA A 1041 19.98 49.43 65.66
C ALA A 1041 18.90 50.52 65.47
N SER A 1042 17.87 50.24 64.66
CA SER A 1042 16.90 51.17 64.10
C SER A 1042 15.61 50.41 63.78
N SER A 1043 14.44 51.04 63.97
CA SER A 1043 13.16 50.42 63.58
C SER A 1043 12.91 50.41 62.06
N ALA A 1044 13.76 51.08 61.27
CA ALA A 1044 13.64 51.17 59.82
C ALA A 1044 14.18 49.94 59.07
N GLY A 1045 14.85 49.02 59.77
CA GLY A 1045 15.32 47.73 59.24
C GLY A 1045 14.73 46.54 59.97
N VAL A 1046 13.61 46.73 60.67
CA VAL A 1046 12.88 45.68 61.39
C VAL A 1046 11.69 45.23 60.54
N ASP A 1047 11.55 43.94 60.35
CA ASP A 1047 10.46 43.33 59.59
C ASP A 1047 9.12 43.51 60.30
N LEU A 1048 8.04 43.38 59.54
CA LEU A 1048 6.67 43.58 59.99
C LEU A 1048 5.85 42.32 59.81
N LEU A 1049 5.39 41.71 60.91
CA LEU A 1049 4.33 40.69 60.89
C LEU A 1049 2.96 41.37 61.07
N ASN A 1050 2.07 41.24 60.09
CA ASN A 1050 0.83 42.03 60.01
C ASN A 1050 -0.42 41.33 60.58
N ASP A 1051 -0.34 40.04 60.91
CA ASP A 1051 -1.49 39.26 61.36
C ASP A 1051 -1.19 38.17 62.41
N LEU A 1052 0.00 38.19 63.03
CA LEU A 1052 0.46 37.14 63.94
C LEU A 1052 -0.60 36.74 65.01
N VAL A 1053 -1.06 35.49 64.98
CA VAL A 1053 -2.03 34.91 65.92
C VAL A 1053 -1.34 33.90 66.85
N LEU A 1054 -1.11 34.28 68.11
CA LEU A 1054 -0.43 33.41 69.07
C LEU A 1054 -1.39 32.78 70.08
N ASN A 1055 -1.17 31.50 70.42
CA ASN A 1055 -1.86 30.77 71.50
C ASN A 1055 -3.41 30.71 71.37
N ALA A 1056 -3.91 30.65 70.13
CA ALA A 1056 -5.31 30.39 69.78
C ALA A 1056 -5.51 28.95 69.26
N GLY A 1057 -6.71 28.61 68.78
CA GLY A 1057 -7.02 27.26 68.27
C GLY A 1057 -6.25 26.90 67.00
N ALA A 1058 -6.13 27.85 66.07
CA ALA A 1058 -5.12 27.89 65.02
C ALA A 1058 -4.13 28.99 65.42
N ALA A 1059 -2.85 28.65 65.58
CA ALA A 1059 -1.85 29.53 66.14
C ALA A 1059 -0.54 29.45 65.37
N ASP A 1060 -0.03 30.62 65.06
CA ASP A 1060 1.24 30.82 64.37
C ASP A 1060 2.41 30.53 65.28
N ARG A 1061 3.55 30.31 64.65
CA ARG A 1061 4.82 29.97 65.27
C ARG A 1061 5.95 30.76 64.66
N ILE A 1062 6.99 30.95 65.46
CA ILE A 1062 8.23 31.60 65.04
C ILE A 1062 9.34 30.57 65.18
N ASP A 1063 9.98 30.22 64.06
CA ASP A 1063 11.08 29.27 64.00
C ASP A 1063 12.40 30.02 64.18
N LEU A 1064 13.13 29.69 65.24
CA LEU A 1064 14.36 30.38 65.65
C LEU A 1064 15.55 29.42 65.72
N THR A 1065 16.76 29.97 65.75
CA THR A 1065 18.00 29.21 65.93
C THR A 1065 18.15 28.55 67.30
N VAL A 1066 17.34 28.98 68.27
CA VAL A 1066 17.48 28.66 69.70
C VAL A 1066 16.12 28.36 70.32
N VAL A 1067 16.13 27.56 71.39
CA VAL A 1067 14.93 27.26 72.16
C VAL A 1067 14.70 28.38 73.18
N VAL A 1068 13.55 29.04 73.12
CA VAL A 1068 13.13 30.03 74.12
C VAL A 1068 12.74 29.34 75.41
N VAL A 1069 13.45 29.67 76.50
CA VAL A 1069 13.26 29.06 77.83
C VAL A 1069 12.17 29.82 78.61
N ASN A 1070 12.19 31.16 78.55
CA ASN A 1070 11.29 32.02 79.31
C ASN A 1070 10.47 32.93 78.38
N ALA A 1071 9.16 32.68 78.28
CA ALA A 1071 8.23 33.52 77.54
C ALA A 1071 7.51 34.49 78.49
N ASN A 1072 7.96 35.75 78.53
CA ASN A 1072 7.60 36.74 79.55
C ASN A 1072 6.46 37.68 79.10
N THR A 1073 5.98 38.51 80.03
CA THR A 1073 4.83 39.41 79.80
C THR A 1073 5.19 40.71 79.10
N THR A 1074 4.18 41.36 78.50
CA THR A 1074 4.32 42.61 77.75
C THR A 1074 4.83 43.77 78.60
N VAL A 1075 5.81 44.52 78.07
CA VAL A 1075 6.31 45.79 78.62
C VAL A 1075 5.84 46.96 77.76
N THR A 1076 5.64 48.14 78.36
CA THR A 1076 5.10 49.31 77.66
C THR A 1076 5.86 50.57 78.04
N GLY A 1077 6.23 51.39 77.05
CA GLY A 1077 6.87 52.67 77.29
C GLY A 1077 7.23 53.45 76.03
N ALA A 1078 8.06 54.48 76.18
CA ALA A 1078 8.47 55.32 75.07
C ALA A 1078 9.61 54.67 74.27
N VAL A 1079 9.48 54.60 72.95
CA VAL A 1079 10.52 54.11 72.03
C VAL A 1079 10.76 55.16 70.95
N ASN A 1080 11.99 55.66 70.86
CA ASN A 1080 12.41 56.62 69.84
C ASN A 1080 13.46 56.01 68.92
N GLU A 1081 13.40 56.39 67.66
CA GLU A 1081 14.28 55.89 66.62
C GLU A 1081 15.75 56.21 66.89
N ALA A 1082 16.02 57.44 67.35
CA ALA A 1082 17.38 57.89 67.67
C ALA A 1082 18.01 57.19 68.89
N THR A 1083 17.19 56.56 69.75
CA THR A 1083 17.61 55.87 70.99
C THR A 1083 17.08 54.44 71.06
N PHE A 1084 16.82 53.81 69.91
CA PHE A 1084 16.06 52.56 69.79
C PHE A 1084 16.56 51.44 70.73
N ILE A 1085 17.85 51.09 70.65
CA ILE A 1085 18.47 50.07 71.52
C ILE A 1085 18.42 50.48 73.01
N ALA A 1086 18.65 51.76 73.32
CA ALA A 1086 18.69 52.25 74.70
C ALA A 1086 17.30 52.23 75.34
N ASP A 1087 16.28 52.58 74.57
CA ASP A 1087 14.88 52.55 74.99
C ASP A 1087 14.43 51.09 75.19
N LEU A 1088 14.78 50.16 74.28
CA LEU A 1088 14.50 48.72 74.42
C LEU A 1088 15.15 48.13 75.67
N ASN A 1089 16.46 48.35 75.87
CA ASN A 1089 17.16 47.90 77.08
C ASN A 1089 16.54 48.43 78.38
N THR A 1090 16.08 49.69 78.37
CA THR A 1090 15.43 50.29 79.54
C THR A 1090 14.08 49.63 79.84
N LEU A 1091 13.32 49.26 78.79
CA LEU A 1091 12.00 48.65 78.92
C LEU A 1091 12.07 47.15 79.23
N LEU A 1092 13.08 46.45 78.71
CA LEU A 1092 13.23 45.00 78.85
C LEU A 1092 13.94 44.59 80.16
N ALA A 1093 14.75 45.46 80.78
CA ALA A 1093 15.43 45.16 82.04
C ALA A 1093 14.52 45.31 83.27
N VAL A 1094 13.56 44.40 83.48
CA VAL A 1094 12.62 44.43 84.61
C VAL A 1094 12.87 43.29 85.59
N ALA A 1095 13.04 43.62 86.87
CA ALA A 1095 13.19 42.61 87.92
C ALA A 1095 11.85 41.91 88.19
N GLY A 1096 11.80 40.57 88.06
CA GLY A 1096 10.66 39.75 88.48
C GLY A 1096 9.75 39.22 87.36
N GLY A 1097 10.28 38.95 86.17
CA GLY A 1097 9.59 38.17 85.12
C GLY A 1097 8.78 38.96 84.08
N ALA A 1098 8.98 40.28 83.96
CA ALA A 1098 8.54 41.06 82.79
C ALA A 1098 9.79 41.41 81.95
N GLY A 1099 9.71 41.45 80.62
CA GLY A 1099 10.90 41.70 79.78
C GLY A 1099 11.92 40.55 79.77
N PHE A 1100 13.23 40.84 79.73
CA PHE A 1100 14.31 39.84 79.86
C PHE A 1100 14.60 39.64 81.36
N ASP A 1101 14.40 38.43 81.87
CA ASP A 1101 14.45 38.17 83.32
C ASP A 1101 15.89 38.15 83.86
N THR A 1102 16.39 39.32 84.27
CA THR A 1102 17.72 39.49 84.88
C THR A 1102 17.95 38.68 86.17
N ALA A 1103 16.95 37.97 86.71
CA ALA A 1103 17.06 37.15 87.91
C ALA A 1103 17.63 35.74 87.65
N VAL A 1104 17.58 35.24 86.40
CA VAL A 1104 18.14 33.94 86.00
C VAL A 1104 19.12 34.17 84.86
N ALA A 1105 20.37 34.44 85.20
CA ALA A 1105 21.38 34.82 84.22
C ALA A 1105 21.63 33.70 83.20
N GLY A 1106 21.52 34.03 81.90
CA GLY A 1106 21.87 33.15 80.79
C GLY A 1106 20.74 32.30 80.21
N ASP A 1107 19.47 32.66 80.43
CA ASP A 1107 18.32 32.03 79.79
C ASP A 1107 17.81 32.86 78.58
N ILE A 1108 17.54 32.20 77.44
CA ILE A 1108 16.90 32.80 76.26
C ILE A 1108 15.46 33.21 76.62
N SER A 1109 15.20 34.52 76.65
CA SER A 1109 13.94 35.12 77.09
C SER A 1109 13.24 35.88 75.97
N ALA A 1110 11.92 35.76 75.86
CA ALA A 1110 11.10 36.48 74.88
C ALA A 1110 10.09 37.43 75.54
N ALA A 1111 9.90 38.63 75.00
CA ALA A 1111 8.94 39.61 75.50
C ALA A 1111 8.34 40.48 74.38
N VAL A 1112 7.14 41.02 74.62
CA VAL A 1112 6.52 42.02 73.73
C VAL A 1112 6.73 43.42 74.29
N VAL A 1113 7.25 44.34 73.48
CA VAL A 1113 7.40 45.76 73.79
C VAL A 1113 6.34 46.57 73.05
N VAL A 1114 5.47 47.28 73.76
CA VAL A 1114 4.47 48.18 73.17
C VAL A 1114 4.93 49.63 73.33
N ALA A 1115 5.18 50.31 72.21
CA ALA A 1115 5.57 51.71 72.21
C ALA A 1115 4.32 52.61 72.34
N ASN A 1116 4.11 53.20 73.52
CA ASN A 1116 2.95 54.07 73.78
C ASN A 1116 3.25 55.58 73.60
N ALA A 1117 4.53 55.93 73.43
CA ALA A 1117 5.02 57.30 73.23
C ALA A 1117 6.37 57.26 72.47
N GLY A 1118 6.88 58.42 72.03
CA GLY A 1118 8.10 58.53 71.22
C GLY A 1118 7.83 58.50 69.72
N THR A 1119 8.89 58.45 68.89
CA THR A 1119 8.73 58.45 67.42
C THR A 1119 8.14 57.15 66.87
N ASN A 1120 8.25 56.04 67.61
CA ASN A 1120 7.69 54.74 67.25
C ASN A 1120 6.36 54.46 67.97
N ALA A 1121 5.70 55.49 68.51
CA ALA A 1121 4.42 55.37 69.19
C ALA A 1121 3.36 54.68 68.29
N GLY A 1122 2.69 53.67 68.84
CA GLY A 1122 1.69 52.85 68.15
C GLY A 1122 2.24 51.54 67.59
N LYS A 1123 3.56 51.34 67.60
CA LYS A 1123 4.21 50.08 67.19
C LYS A 1123 4.33 49.11 68.37
N SER A 1124 4.28 47.81 68.06
CA SER A 1124 4.59 46.75 69.02
C SER A 1124 5.73 45.90 68.45
N TYR A 1125 6.63 45.43 69.30
CA TYR A 1125 7.78 44.62 68.91
C TYR A 1125 7.79 43.33 69.71
N LEU A 1126 7.98 42.19 69.04
CA LEU A 1126 8.35 40.95 69.71
C LEU A 1126 9.88 40.85 69.70
N VAL A 1127 10.46 40.66 70.89
CA VAL A 1127 11.91 40.65 71.08
C VAL A 1127 12.32 39.37 71.78
N VAL A 1128 13.40 38.73 71.33
CA VAL A 1128 13.98 37.53 71.96
C VAL A 1128 15.47 37.73 72.15
N ASP A 1129 15.94 37.55 73.39
CA ASP A 1129 17.35 37.53 73.76
C ASP A 1129 17.99 36.23 73.23
N LEU A 1130 18.63 36.30 72.06
CA LEU A 1130 19.18 35.13 71.36
C LEU A 1130 20.56 34.74 71.89
N ASP A 1131 21.30 35.69 72.47
CA ASP A 1131 22.66 35.47 72.97
C ASP A 1131 22.72 35.22 74.49
N ALA A 1132 21.56 35.24 75.15
CA ALA A 1132 21.38 35.07 76.58
C ALA A 1132 22.16 36.10 77.41
N SER A 1133 22.30 37.33 76.88
CA SER A 1133 23.03 38.42 77.54
C SER A 1133 22.20 39.16 78.58
N ASP A 1134 20.90 38.85 78.70
CA ASP A 1134 19.90 39.54 79.52
C ASP A 1134 19.78 41.04 79.17
N SER A 1135 20.17 41.42 77.96
CA SER A 1135 20.14 42.79 77.43
C SER A 1135 19.85 42.76 75.95
N PHE A 1136 19.13 43.74 75.42
CA PHE A 1136 18.92 43.85 73.98
C PHE A 1136 20.19 44.36 73.29
N THR A 1137 20.82 43.50 72.49
CA THR A 1137 21.97 43.77 71.65
C THR A 1137 21.62 43.64 70.18
N ALA A 1138 22.60 43.93 69.31
CA ALA A 1138 22.41 43.69 67.89
C ALA A 1138 22.24 42.18 67.57
N ALA A 1139 22.68 41.26 68.43
CA ALA A 1139 22.58 39.82 68.17
C ALA A 1139 21.18 39.23 68.46
N ASP A 1140 20.27 40.03 68.99
CA ASP A 1140 18.95 39.59 69.44
C ASP A 1140 17.86 39.74 68.38
N PHE A 1141 16.87 38.88 68.49
CA PHE A 1141 15.70 38.87 67.61
C PHE A 1141 14.80 40.06 67.91
N ILE A 1142 14.37 40.77 66.88
CA ILE A 1142 13.29 41.75 66.97
C ILE A 1142 12.44 41.78 65.70
N VAL A 1143 11.12 41.80 65.87
CA VAL A 1143 10.17 41.99 64.77
C VAL A 1143 9.05 42.93 65.19
N GLU A 1144 8.59 43.79 64.29
CA GLU A 1144 7.41 44.62 64.48
C GLU A 1144 6.15 43.76 64.28
N ILE A 1145 5.20 43.83 65.20
CA ILE A 1145 3.93 43.11 65.12
C ILE A 1145 2.76 44.08 65.10
N THR A 1146 1.85 43.91 64.14
CA THR A 1146 0.61 44.69 63.99
C THR A 1146 -0.55 43.77 63.64
N GLY A 1147 -1.80 44.18 63.88
CA GLY A 1147 -2.99 43.34 63.60
C GLY A 1147 -3.16 42.08 64.46
N SER A 1148 -2.16 41.76 65.29
CA SER A 1148 -2.04 40.53 66.08
C SER A 1148 -2.93 40.45 67.32
N THR A 1149 -3.44 39.26 67.65
CA THR A 1149 -3.99 38.93 68.97
C THR A 1149 -2.96 38.17 69.80
N VAL A 1150 -1.97 38.89 70.37
CA VAL A 1150 -1.03 38.29 71.32
C VAL A 1150 -1.61 38.36 72.73
N THR A 1151 -2.28 37.29 73.18
CA THR A 1151 -2.90 37.25 74.52
C THR A 1151 -1.94 36.83 75.64
N SER A 1152 -0.89 36.07 75.30
CA SER A 1152 0.23 35.66 76.15
C SER A 1152 1.31 35.03 75.27
N LEU A 1153 2.60 35.12 75.61
CA LEU A 1153 3.66 34.32 74.99
C LEU A 1153 3.81 32.99 75.74
N THR A 1154 4.09 31.89 75.05
CA THR A 1154 4.45 30.61 75.66
C THR A 1154 5.68 30.03 74.97
N ALA A 1155 6.39 29.10 75.60
CA ALA A 1155 7.51 28.42 74.94
C ALA A 1155 7.09 27.69 73.65
N ALA A 1156 5.81 27.31 73.50
CA ALA A 1156 5.28 26.66 72.30
C ALA A 1156 5.04 27.62 71.11
N THR A 1157 5.13 28.94 71.34
CA THR A 1157 5.14 29.97 70.28
C THR A 1157 6.40 29.86 69.42
N PHE A 1158 7.49 29.35 69.98
CA PHE A 1158 8.78 29.21 69.32
C PHE A 1158 9.03 27.73 69.03
N ILE A 1159 9.61 27.43 67.87
CA ILE A 1159 9.99 26.06 67.48
C ILE A 1159 11.48 25.92 67.28
#